data_AF-G0QYJ1-F1
#
_entry.id   AF-G0QYJ1-F1
#
_cell.length_a   1.000
_cell.length_b   1.000
_cell.length_c   1.000
_cell.angle_alpha   90.00
_cell.angle_beta   90.00
_cell.angle_gamma   90.00
#
_symmetry.space_group_name_H-M   'P 1'
#
loop_
_entity.id
_entity.type
_entity.pdbx_description
1 polymer ?
#
loop_
_entity_poly.entity_id
_entity_poly.type
_entity_poly.pdbx_seq_one_letter_code
_entity_poly.pdbx_strand_id
1 'polypeptide(L)'
;MKIIFQIIQNYNIQEIPTIIISTPQQKYLFNVPEKFQRFLKQNNIKLTQRQNIFLTRLKTQTISGLLGLLLTIFETKSAFDCKIYGPNNTVNFFNNIRFQMGFKILPYSFYDFQQKRCLYGFRKNQTINELIKREDYMTIFYKMNEFIEQNFKEKNQIETEINNAQNSINNEGFFQDENLKILPVFLKENIISYIVISNKVAQKLNNEKLKEFQIKGSNVKVLMNEGFIVNQQGRTVFLNEVQEEQIPQQVLFIIDCLYEQNIQQIINNEIFIQFFEKNINKKSYNVACILHLSPFNIVQNQNYQDFFAQFGDQCQHIFTQEEFKENLISEDLEAISNNFKHFKFIQNLHSYFPEHFPNLKDKQNPFNEVKLYIYIYIYIYIYIYIYIFKYINISFRIKQIQINIQNLQKIDFSIYNPELVFLGTGSMVPNNYRNVSSIYIRNPKNNTGIILDCGEGTYYQLLNQYGKDFLQNEVLGNLRVVFITHIHSDHHLGLLNLLVQRKKWSKKDLFLIVPYNMAAWIHNYIQYIDDLDCKIIFNQQISDDSDFDKNIKQQINQGTMKNIKEFKAVKVDHCPQSYGVILQHQNNVKICYSGDCRPSEKFIKASNEATIFIHEATFNDDLQEQAKAKKHSTIKEATLSAIKSKAWRLVLTHFSQRYSKQVVGGIEKGENDDYSIYLQNNTVFAFDHLYGLCSQFENLTYKSLISQELFMQNNEEQQGQNEQ
;
A
#
# COMPACT_ATOMS: atom_id res chain seq x y z
N MET A 1 -20.41 24.15 -1.22
CA MET A 1 -19.15 23.40 -1.02
C MET A 1 -19.33 22.02 -1.63
N LYS A 2 -18.41 21.54 -2.46
CA LYS A 2 -18.49 20.20 -3.05
C LYS A 2 -17.71 19.22 -2.17
N ILE A 3 -18.39 18.19 -1.67
CA ILE A 3 -17.77 17.07 -0.95
C ILE A 3 -17.86 15.86 -1.86
N ILE A 4 -16.74 15.18 -2.08
CA ILE A 4 -16.66 13.98 -2.91
C ILE A 4 -16.40 12.79 -2.00
N PHE A 5 -17.25 11.78 -2.10
CA PHE A 5 -17.12 10.52 -1.37
C PHE A 5 -16.63 9.44 -2.34
N GLN A 6 -15.50 8.79 -2.01
CA GLN A 6 -14.90 7.74 -2.83
C GLN A 6 -14.63 6.51 -1.96
N ILE A 7 -14.98 5.33 -2.48
CA ILE A 7 -14.62 4.04 -1.88
C ILE A 7 -13.62 3.37 -2.81
N ILE A 8 -12.42 3.09 -2.31
CA ILE A 8 -11.32 2.52 -3.07
C ILE A 8 -11.04 1.11 -2.58
N GLN A 9 -11.39 0.14 -3.42
CA GLN A 9 -11.10 -1.27 -3.20
C GLN A 9 -10.41 -1.80 -4.45
N ASN A 10 -9.10 -2.08 -4.34
CA ASN A 10 -8.28 -2.41 -5.50
C ASN A 10 -8.33 -3.91 -5.84
N TYR A 11 -8.84 -4.75 -4.94
CA TYR A 11 -9.02 -6.19 -5.14
C TYR A 11 -10.36 -6.65 -4.55
N ASN A 12 -11.05 -7.57 -5.21
CA ASN A 12 -12.33 -8.12 -4.74
C ASN A 12 -12.21 -8.75 -3.35
N ILE A 13 -11.12 -9.48 -3.13
CA ILE A 13 -10.81 -10.16 -1.87
C ILE A 13 -10.29 -9.23 -0.75
N GLN A 14 -10.10 -7.93 -1.05
CA GLN A 14 -9.66 -6.96 -0.05
C GLN A 14 -10.81 -6.74 0.93
N GLU A 15 -10.66 -7.19 2.18
CA GLU A 15 -11.75 -7.16 3.18
C GLU A 15 -12.27 -5.74 3.47
N ILE A 16 -11.37 -4.75 3.51
CA ILE A 16 -11.71 -3.38 3.88
C ILE A 16 -11.19 -2.43 2.79
N PRO A 17 -12.03 -1.51 2.26
CA PRO A 17 -11.60 -0.46 1.35
C PRO A 17 -10.97 0.73 2.08
N THR A 18 -10.27 1.59 1.33
CA THR A 18 -10.00 2.96 1.79
C THR A 18 -11.18 3.84 1.42
N ILE A 19 -11.70 4.59 2.39
CA ILE A 19 -12.74 5.58 2.16
C ILE A 19 -12.10 6.95 2.11
N ILE A 20 -12.44 7.76 1.12
CA ILE A 20 -11.90 9.11 0.96
C ILE A 20 -13.04 10.10 0.88
N ILE A 21 -13.02 11.06 1.78
CA ILE A 21 -13.86 12.26 1.72
C ILE A 21 -12.96 13.40 1.27
N SER A 22 -13.24 13.97 0.11
CA SER A 22 -12.46 15.08 -0.44
C SER A 22 -13.27 16.36 -0.41
N THR A 23 -12.66 17.42 0.13
CA THR A 23 -13.12 18.80 0.00
C THR A 23 -12.16 19.54 -0.95
N PRO A 24 -12.46 20.78 -1.36
CA PRO A 24 -11.53 21.56 -2.20
C PRO A 24 -10.15 21.78 -1.55
N GLN A 25 -10.08 21.74 -0.22
CA GLN A 25 -8.90 22.12 0.56
C GLN A 25 -8.19 20.92 1.20
N GLN A 26 -8.90 19.81 1.45
CA GLN A 26 -8.40 18.73 2.30
C GLN A 26 -9.00 17.37 1.94
N LYS A 27 -8.33 16.32 2.42
CA LYS A 27 -8.78 14.93 2.30
C LYS A 27 -8.83 14.26 3.66
N TYR A 28 -9.87 13.47 3.86
CA TYR A 28 -10.09 12.64 5.03
C TYR A 28 -10.11 11.19 4.56
N LEU A 29 -9.18 10.39 5.07
CA LEU A 29 -9.06 8.99 4.71
C LEU A 29 -9.55 8.15 5.89
N PHE A 30 -10.31 7.09 5.62
CA PHE A 30 -10.64 6.08 6.61
C PHE A 30 -10.05 4.74 6.18
N ASN A 31 -9.23 4.17 7.06
CA ASN A 31 -8.42 2.98 6.85
C ASN A 31 -7.45 3.08 5.65
N VAL A 32 -6.30 2.42 5.76
CA VAL A 32 -5.28 2.33 4.70
C VAL A 32 -4.80 0.89 4.58
N PRO A 33 -5.61 0.00 3.98
CA PRO A 33 -5.19 -1.34 3.54
C PRO A 33 -4.00 -1.30 2.58
N GLU A 34 -3.36 -2.45 2.44
CA GLU A 34 -2.23 -2.67 1.53
C GLU A 34 -2.56 -2.31 0.07
N LYS A 35 -1.53 -1.89 -0.68
CA LYS A 35 -1.58 -1.41 -2.07
C LYS A 35 -2.31 -0.10 -2.31
N PHE A 36 -2.89 0.55 -1.29
CA PHE A 36 -3.53 1.87 -1.49
C PHE A 36 -2.59 2.88 -2.16
N GLN A 37 -1.33 2.97 -1.71
CA GLN A 37 -0.36 3.92 -2.28
C GLN A 37 -0.03 3.65 -3.75
N ARG A 38 0.03 2.38 -4.17
CA ARG A 38 0.37 1.97 -5.53
C ARG A 38 -0.65 2.48 -6.54
N PHE A 39 -1.93 2.52 -6.15
CA PHE A 39 -3.04 2.86 -7.04
C PHE A 39 -3.49 4.32 -6.95
N LEU A 40 -2.79 5.19 -6.19
CA LEU A 40 -3.15 6.61 -6.05
C LEU A 40 -3.29 7.31 -7.40
N LYS A 41 -2.30 7.19 -8.29
CA LYS A 41 -2.31 7.84 -9.60
C LYS A 41 -3.44 7.31 -10.49
N GLN A 42 -3.69 6.00 -10.46
CA GLN A 42 -4.71 5.34 -11.28
C GLN A 42 -6.13 5.65 -10.79
N ASN A 43 -6.30 5.92 -9.50
CA ASN A 43 -7.54 6.39 -8.89
C ASN A 43 -7.71 7.92 -8.92
N ASN A 44 -6.82 8.65 -9.61
CA ASN A 44 -6.81 10.12 -9.68
C ASN A 44 -6.72 10.81 -8.30
N ILE A 45 -6.03 10.19 -7.34
CA ILE A 45 -5.84 10.71 -5.99
C ILE A 45 -4.49 11.42 -5.91
N LYS A 46 -4.51 12.74 -5.75
CA LYS A 46 -3.33 13.55 -5.39
C LYS A 46 -3.16 13.64 -3.87
N LEU A 47 -1.99 13.34 -3.35
CA LEU A 47 -1.67 13.59 -1.94
C LEU A 47 -1.48 15.09 -1.73
N THR A 48 -2.11 15.65 -0.70
CA THR A 48 -1.99 17.06 -0.30
C THR A 48 -1.43 17.14 1.13
N GLN A 49 -1.05 18.33 1.58
CA GLN A 49 -0.80 18.55 3.01
C GLN A 49 -2.09 18.41 3.83
N ARG A 50 -1.97 18.36 5.17
CA ARG A 50 -3.11 18.35 6.10
C ARG A 50 -4.04 17.14 5.97
N GLN A 51 -3.54 15.96 5.60
CA GLN A 51 -4.40 14.78 5.52
C GLN A 51 -4.81 14.34 6.94
N ASN A 52 -6.11 14.11 7.15
CA ASN A 52 -6.60 13.45 8.35
C ASN A 52 -6.91 11.99 8.03
N ILE A 53 -6.31 11.05 8.76
CA ILE A 53 -6.50 9.61 8.58
C ILE A 53 -7.19 9.05 9.82
N PHE A 54 -8.31 8.35 9.65
CA PHE A 54 -9.11 7.77 10.73
C PHE A 54 -9.08 6.24 10.62
N LEU A 55 -8.71 5.57 11.70
CA LEU A 55 -8.65 4.12 11.75
C LEU A 55 -9.88 3.58 12.47
N THR A 56 -10.58 2.66 11.82
CA THR A 56 -11.72 1.95 12.43
C THR A 56 -11.26 0.91 13.45
N ARG A 57 -10.08 0.34 13.26
CA ARG A 57 -9.45 -0.63 14.18
C ARG A 57 -7.94 -0.65 13.97
N LEU A 58 -7.18 -1.13 14.96
CA LEU A 58 -5.76 -1.44 14.80
C LEU A 58 -5.60 -2.91 14.39
N LYS A 59 -5.77 -3.18 13.09
CA LYS A 59 -5.67 -4.52 12.50
C LYS A 59 -4.93 -4.50 11.18
N THR A 60 -4.36 -5.63 10.78
CA THR A 60 -3.60 -5.76 9.53
C THR A 60 -4.37 -5.17 8.35
N GLN A 61 -5.65 -5.52 8.22
CA GLN A 61 -6.47 -5.10 7.07
C GLN A 61 -6.74 -3.60 7.02
N THR A 62 -6.58 -2.86 8.13
CA THR A 62 -6.83 -1.42 8.18
C THR A 62 -5.58 -0.56 8.12
N ILE A 63 -4.40 -1.11 8.44
CA ILE A 63 -3.17 -0.31 8.55
C ILE A 63 -2.00 -0.79 7.68
N SER A 64 -2.09 -1.95 7.02
CA SER A 64 -0.94 -2.55 6.33
C SER A 64 -0.36 -1.68 5.20
N GLY A 65 -1.17 -0.81 4.58
CA GLY A 65 -0.69 0.18 3.60
C GLY A 65 -0.31 1.54 4.19
N LEU A 66 -0.57 1.77 5.48
CA LEU A 66 -0.39 3.07 6.13
C LEU A 66 1.08 3.46 6.21
N LEU A 67 1.98 2.53 6.59
CA LEU A 67 3.40 2.83 6.69
C LEU A 67 4.01 3.28 5.36
N GLY A 68 3.69 2.56 4.27
CA GLY A 68 4.09 2.93 2.92
C GLY A 68 3.54 4.30 2.53
N LEU A 69 2.26 4.55 2.82
CA LEU A 69 1.62 5.84 2.57
C LEU A 69 2.30 6.99 3.33
N LEU A 70 2.63 6.82 4.61
CA LEU A 70 3.32 7.85 5.42
C LEU A 70 4.73 8.13 4.90
N LEU A 71 5.46 7.11 4.43
CA LEU A 71 6.76 7.33 3.78
C LEU A 71 6.58 8.12 2.48
N THR A 72 5.61 7.76 1.65
CA THR A 72 5.30 8.47 0.41
C THR A 72 4.89 9.93 0.67
N ILE A 73 4.01 10.19 1.64
CA ILE A 73 3.60 11.55 2.02
C ILE A 73 4.80 12.39 2.50
N PHE A 74 5.74 11.77 3.22
CA PHE A 74 6.97 12.41 3.67
C PHE A 74 7.87 12.78 2.48
N GLU A 75 8.10 11.84 1.56
CA GLU A 75 8.91 12.05 0.36
C GLU A 75 8.33 13.12 -0.57
N THR A 76 6.99 13.22 -0.68
CA THR A 76 6.32 14.26 -1.47
C THR A 76 6.19 15.59 -0.72
N LYS A 77 6.91 15.79 0.41
CA LYS A 77 6.89 17.00 1.24
C LYS A 77 5.48 17.42 1.69
N SER A 78 4.60 16.42 1.81
CA SER A 78 3.18 16.60 2.12
C SER A 78 2.83 16.21 3.57
N ALA A 79 3.82 15.82 4.37
CA ALA A 79 3.63 15.28 5.73
C ALA A 79 3.23 16.31 6.79
N PHE A 80 3.46 17.60 6.55
CA PHE A 80 3.14 18.62 7.54
C PHE A 80 1.62 18.74 7.75
N ASP A 81 1.26 18.87 9.02
CA ASP A 81 -0.12 18.88 9.52
C ASP A 81 -0.91 17.60 9.22
N CYS A 82 -0.27 16.51 8.78
CA CYS A 82 -0.93 15.23 8.67
C CYS A 82 -1.18 14.65 10.07
N LYS A 83 -2.41 14.20 10.31
CA LYS A 83 -2.89 13.74 11.61
C LYS A 83 -3.57 12.39 11.45
N ILE A 84 -3.26 11.47 12.37
CA ILE A 84 -3.82 10.12 12.38
C ILE A 84 -4.62 9.95 13.66
N TYR A 85 -5.85 9.48 13.55
CA TYR A 85 -6.75 9.23 14.66
C TYR A 85 -7.16 7.76 14.64
N GLY A 86 -7.26 7.16 15.81
CA GLY A 86 -7.61 5.74 15.89
C GLY A 86 -8.06 5.30 17.27
N PRO A 87 -8.29 3.99 17.42
CA PRO A 87 -8.78 3.39 18.64
C PRO A 87 -7.68 3.27 19.69
N ASN A 88 -8.00 2.62 20.81
CA ASN A 88 -7.08 2.38 21.92
C ASN A 88 -5.74 1.80 21.41
N ASN A 89 -4.64 2.26 22.00
CA ASN A 89 -3.25 1.94 21.64
C ASN A 89 -2.71 2.56 20.34
N THR A 90 -3.45 3.45 19.67
CA THR A 90 -2.95 4.12 18.45
C THR A 90 -1.65 4.85 18.73
N VAL A 91 -1.62 5.66 19.79
CA VAL A 91 -0.41 6.41 20.19
C VAL A 91 0.75 5.48 20.53
N ASN A 92 0.49 4.41 21.30
CA ASN A 92 1.54 3.45 21.70
C ASN A 92 2.17 2.75 20.50
N PHE A 93 1.34 2.26 19.58
CA PHE A 93 1.79 1.60 18.37
C PHE A 93 2.69 2.51 17.53
N PHE A 94 2.24 3.75 17.24
CA PHE A 94 3.00 4.69 16.41
C PHE A 94 4.23 5.27 17.11
N ASN A 95 4.22 5.37 18.44
CA ASN A 95 5.41 5.74 19.20
C ASN A 95 6.50 4.66 19.11
N ASN A 96 6.12 3.37 19.10
CA ASN A 96 7.07 2.26 19.06
C ASN A 96 7.68 2.01 17.67
N ILE A 97 6.96 2.32 16.58
CA ILE A 97 7.51 2.21 15.22
C ILE A 97 8.44 3.38 14.84
N ARG A 98 8.64 4.35 15.74
CA ARG A 98 9.57 5.48 15.53
C ARG A 98 10.97 5.00 15.16
N PHE A 99 11.47 3.89 15.70
CA PHE A 99 12.77 3.30 15.33
C PHE A 99 12.87 2.96 13.84
N GLN A 100 11.77 2.48 13.27
CA GLN A 100 11.73 2.04 11.88
C GLN A 100 11.66 3.24 10.92
N MET A 101 10.85 4.24 11.26
CA MET A 101 10.69 5.42 10.41
C MET A 101 11.75 6.51 10.66
N GLY A 102 12.44 6.46 11.81
CA GLY A 102 13.38 7.47 12.26
C GLY A 102 12.73 8.86 12.31
N PHE A 103 13.47 9.89 11.89
CA PHE A 103 12.94 11.26 11.86
C PHE A 103 11.76 11.47 10.89
N LYS A 104 11.54 10.56 9.94
CA LYS A 104 10.46 10.69 8.93
C LYS A 104 9.06 10.65 9.56
N ILE A 105 8.93 10.11 10.76
CA ILE A 105 7.66 10.09 11.50
C ILE A 105 7.37 11.41 12.24
N LEU A 106 8.39 12.24 12.47
CA LEU A 106 8.30 13.43 13.31
C LEU A 106 7.34 14.52 12.79
N PRO A 107 7.03 14.64 11.49
CA PRO A 107 6.00 15.58 11.05
C PRO A 107 4.57 15.20 11.44
N TYR A 108 4.31 13.93 11.71
CA TYR A 108 2.96 13.40 11.94
C TYR A 108 2.55 13.52 13.41
N SER A 109 1.26 13.78 13.63
CA SER A 109 0.66 13.70 14.97
C SER A 109 -0.39 12.60 15.02
N PHE A 110 -0.48 11.93 16.17
CA PHE A 110 -1.35 10.78 16.36
C PHE A 110 -2.27 11.01 17.55
N TYR A 111 -3.52 10.58 17.45
CA TYR A 111 -4.52 10.70 18.49
C TYR A 111 -5.21 9.37 18.78
N ASP A 112 -5.33 9.06 20.06
CA ASP A 112 -6.09 7.92 20.56
C ASP A 112 -7.41 8.43 21.15
N PHE A 113 -8.52 8.08 20.51
CA PHE A 113 -9.84 8.56 20.91
C PHE A 113 -10.28 8.05 22.30
N GLN A 114 -9.89 6.83 22.67
CA GLN A 114 -10.35 6.19 23.91
C GLN A 114 -9.47 6.60 25.10
N GLN A 115 -8.15 6.66 24.91
CA GLN A 115 -7.23 7.13 25.95
C GLN A 115 -7.18 8.67 26.06
N LYS A 116 -7.72 9.39 25.06
CA LYS A 116 -7.62 10.85 24.92
C LYS A 116 -6.17 11.33 25.01
N ARG A 117 -5.27 10.60 24.34
CA ARG A 117 -3.83 10.89 24.31
C ARG A 117 -3.39 11.30 22.92
N CYS A 118 -2.40 12.18 22.87
CA CYS A 118 -1.81 12.69 21.64
C CYS A 118 -0.31 12.39 21.60
N LEU A 119 0.19 11.96 20.46
CA LEU A 119 1.61 11.99 20.12
C LEU A 119 1.86 13.22 19.25
N TYR A 120 2.71 14.12 19.71
CA TYR A 120 3.00 15.35 18.97
C TYR A 120 3.93 15.09 17.79
N GLY A 121 3.78 15.93 16.77
CA GLY A 121 4.72 16.06 15.66
C GLY A 121 5.19 17.51 15.48
N PHE A 122 5.95 17.77 14.43
CA PHE A 122 6.49 19.09 14.10
C PHE A 122 5.95 19.60 12.76
N ARG A 123 5.76 20.92 12.65
CA ARG A 123 5.24 21.60 11.45
C ARG A 123 6.35 22.10 10.50
N LYS A 124 7.61 22.08 10.93
CA LYS A 124 8.73 22.67 10.19
C LYS A 124 9.90 21.71 10.03
N ASN A 125 10.42 21.62 8.80
CA ASN A 125 11.64 20.86 8.49
C ASN A 125 12.87 21.43 9.21
N GLN A 126 12.94 22.76 9.38
CA GLN A 126 14.06 23.41 10.06
C GLN A 126 14.20 22.89 11.50
N THR A 127 13.09 22.87 12.25
CA THR A 127 13.03 22.38 13.63
C THR A 127 13.46 20.92 13.73
N ILE A 128 12.99 20.06 12.81
CA ILE A 128 13.41 18.65 12.74
C ILE A 128 14.93 18.54 12.46
N ASN A 129 15.45 19.31 11.50
CA ASN A 129 16.86 19.27 11.12
C ASN A 129 17.79 19.76 12.25
N GLU A 130 17.36 20.76 13.00
CA GLU A 130 18.08 21.25 14.19
C GLU A 130 18.05 20.18 15.30
N LEU A 131 16.91 19.52 15.50
CA LEU A 131 16.74 18.47 16.50
C LEU A 131 17.65 17.26 16.24
N ILE A 132 17.72 16.78 15.00
CA ILE A 132 18.54 15.61 14.61
C ILE A 132 20.05 15.85 14.84
N LYS A 133 20.50 17.11 14.80
CA LYS A 133 21.92 17.47 14.98
C LYS A 133 22.35 17.51 16.45
N ARG A 134 21.41 17.42 17.40
CA ARG A 134 21.74 17.47 18.82
C ARG A 134 22.39 16.17 19.31
N GLU A 135 23.33 16.29 20.24
CA GLU A 135 24.00 15.13 20.85
C GLU A 135 23.02 14.25 21.64
N ASP A 136 22.01 14.86 22.28
CA ASP A 136 20.98 14.18 23.08
C ASP A 136 19.75 13.75 22.26
N TYR A 137 19.81 13.84 20.91
CA TYR A 137 18.67 13.58 20.02
C TYR A 137 17.98 12.24 20.32
N MET A 138 18.75 11.16 20.53
CA MET A 138 18.17 9.84 20.79
C MET A 138 17.33 9.84 22.08
N THR A 139 17.80 10.46 23.15
CA THR A 139 17.05 10.61 24.40
C THR A 139 15.76 11.40 24.18
N ILE A 140 15.85 12.51 23.44
CA ILE A 140 14.68 13.33 23.07
C ILE A 140 13.70 12.51 22.23
N PHE A 141 14.19 11.73 21.27
CA PHE A 141 13.38 10.92 20.37
C PHE A 141 12.51 9.90 21.13
N TYR A 142 13.05 9.28 22.18
CA TYR A 142 12.28 8.41 23.10
C TYR A 142 11.26 9.17 23.94
N LYS A 143 11.55 10.41 24.32
CA LYS A 143 10.75 11.23 25.25
C LYS A 143 10.20 12.49 24.59
N MET A 144 9.79 12.39 23.32
CA MET A 144 9.50 13.57 22.51
C MET A 144 8.39 14.45 23.07
N ASN A 145 7.31 13.86 23.60
CA ASN A 145 6.23 14.64 24.19
C ASN A 145 6.69 15.39 25.43
N GLU A 146 7.43 14.73 26.33
CA GLU A 146 8.01 15.39 27.52
C GLU A 146 8.92 16.54 27.10
N PHE A 147 9.77 16.32 26.09
CA PHE A 147 10.64 17.36 25.54
C PHE A 147 9.84 18.54 24.98
N ILE A 148 8.79 18.27 24.19
CA ILE A 148 7.95 19.31 23.60
C ILE A 148 7.26 20.13 24.69
N GLU A 149 6.66 19.48 25.69
CA GLU A 149 5.97 20.15 26.80
C GLU A 149 6.92 21.01 27.66
N GLN A 150 8.18 20.59 27.81
CA GLN A 150 9.18 21.34 28.57
C GLN A 150 9.77 22.52 27.81
N ASN A 151 9.93 22.41 26.49
CA ASN A 151 10.67 23.40 25.68
C ASN A 151 9.77 24.34 24.88
N PHE A 152 8.54 23.94 24.58
CA PHE A 152 7.54 24.76 23.88
C PHE A 152 6.46 25.13 24.88
N LYS A 153 6.69 26.21 25.65
CA LYS A 153 5.80 26.67 26.72
C LYS A 153 4.82 27.76 26.28
N GLU A 154 5.21 28.58 25.32
CA GLU A 154 4.37 29.66 24.83
C GLU A 154 3.35 29.15 23.83
N LYS A 155 2.06 29.46 24.05
CA LYS A 155 0.96 29.01 23.19
C LYS A 155 1.19 29.32 21.70
N ASN A 156 1.73 30.51 21.39
CA ASN A 156 2.04 30.91 20.02
C ASN A 156 3.15 30.06 19.38
N GLN A 157 4.14 29.61 20.16
CA GLN A 157 5.21 28.72 19.68
C GLN A 157 4.66 27.33 19.40
N ILE A 158 3.80 26.81 20.29
CA ILE A 158 3.15 25.50 20.10
C ILE A 158 2.31 25.49 18.83
N GLU A 159 1.47 26.51 18.60
CA GLU A 159 0.58 26.57 17.43
C GLU A 159 1.34 26.64 16.10
N THR A 160 2.53 27.25 16.10
CA THR A 160 3.34 27.45 14.89
C THR A 160 4.35 26.33 14.63
N GLU A 161 4.87 25.68 15.67
CA GLU A 161 5.92 24.66 15.58
C GLU A 161 5.39 23.23 15.68
N ILE A 162 4.34 23.01 16.46
CA ILE A 162 3.90 21.67 16.86
C ILE A 162 2.66 21.25 16.08
N ASN A 163 2.75 20.08 15.44
CA ASN A 163 1.59 19.39 14.90
C ASN A 163 0.92 18.66 16.06
N ASN A 164 -0.30 19.08 16.40
CA ASN A 164 -1.07 18.53 17.51
C ASN A 164 -2.45 18.09 17.01
N ALA A 165 -2.69 16.78 17.01
CA ALA A 165 -3.95 16.19 16.62
C ALA A 165 -5.09 16.52 17.61
N GLN A 166 -4.77 16.70 18.91
CA GLN A 166 -5.76 17.09 19.94
C GLN A 166 -6.42 18.44 19.64
N ASN A 167 -5.77 19.36 18.92
CA ASN A 167 -6.34 20.67 18.58
C ASN A 167 -7.58 20.57 17.69
N SER A 168 -7.77 19.44 17.00
CA SER A 168 -8.95 19.19 16.17
C SER A 168 -10.03 18.41 16.91
N ILE A 169 -9.86 18.17 18.22
CA ILE A 169 -10.80 17.41 19.05
C ILE A 169 -11.51 18.38 20.00
N ASN A 170 -12.84 18.41 19.94
CA ASN A 170 -13.66 19.26 20.79
C ASN A 170 -13.80 18.67 22.21
N ASN A 171 -14.47 19.39 23.11
CA ASN A 171 -14.67 18.97 24.50
C ASN A 171 -15.49 17.67 24.64
N GLU A 172 -16.30 17.33 23.64
CA GLU A 172 -17.08 16.08 23.58
C GLU A 172 -16.21 14.88 23.14
N GLY A 173 -14.97 15.12 22.71
CA GLY A 173 -14.08 14.09 22.16
C GLY A 173 -14.28 13.83 20.67
N PHE A 174 -15.00 14.69 19.96
CA PHE A 174 -15.27 14.57 18.54
C PHE A 174 -14.27 15.38 17.72
N PHE A 175 -13.91 14.86 16.55
CA PHE A 175 -13.11 15.62 15.61
C PHE A 175 -13.97 16.71 14.96
N GLN A 176 -13.42 17.91 14.83
CA GLN A 176 -14.08 19.03 14.15
C GLN A 176 -13.05 19.98 13.52
N ASP A 177 -13.28 20.35 12.27
CA ASP A 177 -12.53 21.40 11.56
C ASP A 177 -13.48 22.31 10.74
N GLU A 178 -12.95 23.16 9.85
CA GLU A 178 -13.76 24.05 9.01
C GLU A 178 -14.69 23.32 8.01
N ASN A 179 -14.48 22.03 7.76
CA ASN A 179 -15.21 21.28 6.74
C ASN A 179 -16.17 20.23 7.34
N LEU A 180 -15.72 19.47 8.34
CA LEU A 180 -16.42 18.27 8.84
C LEU A 180 -16.43 18.19 10.38
N LYS A 181 -17.46 17.56 10.92
CA LYS A 181 -17.50 17.00 12.28
C LYS A 181 -17.53 15.47 12.17
N ILE A 182 -16.66 14.76 12.89
CA ILE A 182 -16.55 13.30 12.86
C ILE A 182 -16.69 12.75 14.28
N LEU A 183 -17.69 11.90 14.49
CA LEU A 183 -18.03 11.29 15.77
C LEU A 183 -17.57 9.83 15.76
N PRO A 184 -16.62 9.42 16.62
CA PRO A 184 -16.28 8.03 16.84
C PRO A 184 -17.36 7.36 17.72
N VAL A 185 -17.81 6.17 17.29
CA VAL A 185 -18.71 5.30 18.04
C VAL A 185 -17.94 4.03 18.40
N PHE A 186 -17.66 3.86 19.70
CA PHE A 186 -16.82 2.78 20.21
C PHE A 186 -17.60 1.48 20.38
N LEU A 187 -17.04 0.38 19.89
CA LEU A 187 -17.53 -0.97 20.05
C LEU A 187 -16.48 -1.81 20.82
N LYS A 188 -16.90 -2.96 21.35
CA LYS A 188 -15.98 -3.94 21.96
C LYS A 188 -14.92 -4.40 20.96
N GLU A 189 -13.83 -4.97 21.47
CA GLU A 189 -12.68 -5.42 20.68
C GLU A 189 -11.93 -4.29 19.95
N ASN A 190 -11.96 -3.09 20.52
CA ASN A 190 -11.19 -1.94 20.03
C ASN A 190 -11.57 -1.48 18.61
N ILE A 191 -12.86 -1.52 18.32
CA ILE A 191 -13.44 -1.14 17.02
C ILE A 191 -14.15 0.21 17.16
N ILE A 192 -14.01 1.06 16.13
CA ILE A 192 -14.67 2.35 16.00
C ILE A 192 -15.45 2.37 14.68
N SER A 193 -16.75 2.63 14.79
CA SER A 193 -17.56 3.13 13.68
C SER A 193 -17.56 4.65 13.69
N TYR A 194 -17.74 5.30 12.54
CA TYR A 194 -17.72 6.76 12.44
C TYR A 194 -19.04 7.31 11.90
N ILE A 195 -19.47 8.45 12.45
CA ILE A 195 -20.50 9.29 11.85
C ILE A 195 -19.84 10.58 11.39
N VAL A 196 -19.90 10.85 10.09
CA VAL A 196 -19.33 12.05 9.46
C VAL A 196 -20.45 13.01 9.13
N ILE A 197 -20.31 14.26 9.55
CA ILE A 197 -21.30 15.31 9.37
C ILE A 197 -20.62 16.47 8.62
N SER A 198 -21.20 16.90 7.50
CA SER A 198 -20.75 18.11 6.81
C SER A 198 -21.02 19.35 7.67
N ASN A 199 -20.13 20.34 7.68
CA ASN A 199 -20.44 21.61 8.35
C ASN A 199 -21.63 22.35 7.73
N LYS A 200 -22.23 23.24 8.53
CA LYS A 200 -23.32 24.12 8.07
C LYS A 200 -22.82 25.01 6.94
N VAL A 201 -23.49 24.96 5.80
CA VAL A 201 -23.25 25.90 4.71
C VAL A 201 -23.98 27.19 5.03
N ALA A 202 -23.27 28.33 4.96
CA ALA A 202 -23.88 29.64 5.13
C ALA A 202 -25.01 29.84 4.10
N GLN A 203 -26.17 30.30 4.56
CA GLN A 203 -27.33 30.55 3.70
C GLN A 203 -27.00 31.68 2.73
N LYS A 204 -27.24 31.43 1.45
CA LYS A 204 -27.18 32.48 0.44
C LYS A 204 -28.42 33.36 0.54
N LEU A 205 -28.29 34.58 0.06
CA LEU A 205 -29.44 35.46 -0.11
C LEU A 205 -30.18 35.08 -1.40
N ASN A 206 -31.50 35.00 -1.31
CA ASN A 206 -32.37 34.77 -2.44
C ASN A 206 -32.45 36.05 -3.29
N ASN A 207 -31.83 36.01 -4.48
CA ASN A 207 -31.74 37.15 -5.38
C ASN A 207 -33.10 37.64 -5.89
N GLU A 208 -34.12 36.78 -5.97
CA GLU A 208 -35.46 37.18 -6.39
C GLU A 208 -36.17 37.97 -5.30
N LYS A 209 -36.09 37.49 -4.05
CA LYS A 209 -36.62 38.22 -2.89
C LYS A 209 -35.90 39.54 -2.64
N LEU A 210 -34.58 39.58 -2.81
CA LEU A 210 -33.83 40.85 -2.75
C LEU A 210 -34.31 41.85 -3.81
N LYS A 211 -34.64 41.39 -5.03
CA LYS A 211 -35.22 42.23 -6.08
C LYS A 211 -36.64 42.68 -5.72
N GLU A 212 -37.48 41.77 -5.22
CA GLU A 212 -38.84 42.06 -4.76
C GLU A 212 -38.86 43.15 -3.69
N PHE A 213 -37.99 43.04 -2.68
CA PHE A 213 -37.86 44.03 -1.61
C PHE A 213 -37.04 45.26 -1.97
N GLN A 214 -36.54 45.36 -3.22
CA GLN A 214 -35.75 46.49 -3.71
C GLN A 214 -34.44 46.73 -2.93
N ILE A 215 -33.81 45.66 -2.44
CA ILE A 215 -32.56 45.71 -1.65
C ILE A 215 -31.39 45.45 -2.59
N LYS A 216 -30.51 46.44 -2.79
CA LYS A 216 -29.37 46.36 -3.73
C LYS A 216 -28.13 47.06 -3.19
N GLY A 217 -26.96 46.69 -3.71
CA GLY A 217 -25.70 47.40 -3.46
C GLY A 217 -25.29 47.40 -1.98
N SER A 218 -24.97 48.57 -1.43
CA SER A 218 -24.57 48.75 -0.03
C SER A 218 -25.63 48.28 0.98
N ASN A 219 -26.91 48.33 0.61
CA ASN A 219 -28.02 47.92 1.48
C ASN A 219 -28.01 46.42 1.78
N VAL A 220 -27.42 45.59 0.91
CA VAL A 220 -27.23 44.15 1.19
C VAL A 220 -26.22 43.95 2.32
N LYS A 221 -25.15 44.76 2.36
CA LYS A 221 -24.15 44.67 3.45
C LYS A 221 -24.73 45.10 4.78
N VAL A 222 -25.55 46.17 4.80
CA VAL A 222 -26.27 46.61 6.01
C VAL A 222 -27.19 45.50 6.50
N LEU A 223 -27.97 44.89 5.62
CA LEU A 223 -28.86 43.78 5.97
C LEU A 223 -28.10 42.56 6.54
N MET A 224 -26.92 42.23 5.98
CA MET A 224 -26.09 41.13 6.49
C MET A 224 -25.44 41.44 7.84
N ASN A 225 -25.10 42.70 8.11
CA ASN A 225 -24.44 43.10 9.36
C ASN A 225 -25.43 43.33 10.51
N GLU A 226 -26.53 44.04 10.23
CA GLU A 226 -27.52 44.47 11.23
C GLU A 226 -28.65 43.45 11.39
N GLY A 227 -28.79 42.49 10.48
CA GLY A 227 -29.82 41.46 10.50
C GLY A 227 -31.20 41.92 10.01
N PHE A 228 -31.37 43.21 9.71
CA PHE A 228 -32.58 43.79 9.11
C PHE A 228 -32.25 45.07 8.32
N ILE A 229 -33.19 45.52 7.49
CA ILE A 229 -33.12 46.82 6.83
C ILE A 229 -34.54 47.36 6.56
N VAL A 230 -34.72 48.69 6.63
CA VAL A 230 -35.93 49.33 6.12
C VAL A 230 -35.77 49.60 4.63
N ASN A 231 -36.63 49.00 3.81
CA ASN A 231 -36.57 49.17 2.35
C ASN A 231 -37.13 50.53 1.89
N GLN A 232 -37.04 50.82 0.60
CA GLN A 232 -37.52 52.09 0.01
C GLN A 232 -39.03 52.32 0.17
N GLN A 233 -39.80 51.28 0.49
CA GLN A 233 -41.24 51.32 0.71
C GLN A 233 -41.60 51.50 2.19
N GLY A 234 -40.61 51.70 3.08
CA GLY A 234 -40.81 51.85 4.52
C GLY A 234 -41.07 50.54 5.27
N ARG A 235 -40.91 49.38 4.62
CA ARG A 235 -41.04 48.06 5.26
C ARG A 235 -39.71 47.62 5.85
N THR A 236 -39.74 47.19 7.11
CA THR A 236 -38.64 46.42 7.70
C THR A 236 -38.59 45.03 7.09
N VAL A 237 -37.44 44.68 6.50
CA VAL A 237 -37.14 43.37 5.93
C VAL A 237 -36.04 42.75 6.78
N PHE A 238 -36.33 41.61 7.38
CA PHE A 238 -35.37 40.85 8.17
C PHE A 238 -34.52 39.94 7.28
N LEU A 239 -33.29 39.66 7.71
CA LEU A 239 -32.34 38.84 6.95
C LEU A 239 -32.91 37.45 6.61
N ASN A 240 -33.66 36.84 7.53
CA ASN A 240 -34.30 35.53 7.31
C ASN A 240 -35.39 35.55 6.22
N GLU A 241 -36.02 36.70 5.95
CA GLU A 241 -37.04 36.83 4.89
C GLU A 241 -36.42 36.69 3.50
N VAL A 242 -35.16 37.11 3.35
CA VAL A 242 -34.41 37.12 2.08
C VAL A 242 -33.34 36.04 1.98
N GLN A 243 -33.22 35.16 2.97
CA GLN A 243 -32.33 34.01 2.89
C GLN A 243 -32.99 32.85 2.15
N GLU A 244 -32.18 32.07 1.45
CA GLU A 244 -32.57 30.75 0.96
C GLU A 244 -32.79 29.79 2.13
N GLU A 245 -33.56 28.73 1.92
CA GLU A 245 -33.73 27.69 2.93
C GLU A 245 -32.37 27.06 3.31
N GLN A 246 -32.20 26.77 4.60
CA GLN A 246 -30.98 26.13 5.08
C GLN A 246 -30.88 24.74 4.47
N ILE A 247 -29.79 24.49 3.74
CA ILE A 247 -29.47 23.16 3.27
C ILE A 247 -29.12 22.30 4.50
N PRO A 248 -29.78 21.14 4.70
CA PRO A 248 -29.48 20.25 5.82
C PRO A 248 -28.06 19.71 5.71
N GLN A 249 -27.40 19.55 6.85
CA GLN A 249 -26.08 18.94 6.94
C GLN A 249 -26.18 17.48 6.50
N GLN A 250 -25.28 17.07 5.60
CA GLN A 250 -25.22 15.70 5.11
C GLN A 250 -24.50 14.84 6.14
N VAL A 251 -25.07 13.67 6.44
CA VAL A 251 -24.56 12.71 7.42
C VAL A 251 -24.23 11.40 6.71
N LEU A 252 -23.05 10.86 7.01
CA LEU A 252 -22.49 9.67 6.41
C LEU A 252 -22.02 8.73 7.52
N PHE A 253 -22.47 7.47 7.47
CA PHE A 253 -22.12 6.48 8.48
C PHE A 253 -21.08 5.52 7.90
N ILE A 254 -20.05 5.20 8.66
CA ILE A 254 -19.05 4.19 8.36
C ILE A 254 -19.12 3.15 9.46
N ILE A 255 -19.73 2.01 9.17
CA ILE A 255 -20.05 0.96 10.14
C ILE A 255 -19.06 -0.19 10.00
N ASP A 256 -18.18 -0.33 10.99
CA ASP A 256 -17.30 -1.50 11.15
C ASP A 256 -17.80 -2.32 12.34
N CYS A 257 -18.48 -3.44 12.07
CA CYS A 257 -19.06 -4.34 13.06
C CYS A 257 -18.61 -5.77 12.72
N LEU A 258 -17.80 -6.39 13.58
CA LEU A 258 -17.15 -7.66 13.25
C LEU A 258 -17.77 -8.87 13.92
N TYR A 259 -18.38 -8.66 15.08
CA TYR A 259 -18.88 -9.75 15.91
C TYR A 259 -20.36 -9.53 16.21
N GLU A 260 -21.12 -10.62 16.33
CA GLU A 260 -22.56 -10.53 16.63
C GLU A 260 -22.83 -9.77 17.94
N GLN A 261 -21.93 -9.90 18.93
CA GLN A 261 -22.00 -9.14 20.18
C GLN A 261 -21.95 -7.62 19.98
N ASN A 262 -21.35 -7.12 18.89
CA ASN A 262 -21.30 -5.70 18.57
C ASN A 262 -22.63 -5.18 18.02
N ILE A 263 -23.48 -6.05 17.45
CA ILE A 263 -24.79 -5.65 16.90
C ILE A 263 -25.64 -5.01 17.99
N GLN A 264 -25.72 -5.62 19.17
CA GLN A 264 -26.47 -5.06 20.30
C GLN A 264 -25.89 -3.73 20.80
N GLN A 265 -24.58 -3.51 20.65
CA GLN A 265 -23.97 -2.22 21.03
C GLN A 265 -24.34 -1.12 20.04
N ILE A 266 -24.43 -1.44 18.75
CA ILE A 266 -24.92 -0.52 17.72
C ILE A 266 -26.40 -0.20 17.97
N ILE A 267 -27.22 -1.23 18.21
CA ILE A 267 -28.66 -1.10 18.42
C ILE A 267 -28.99 -0.13 19.55
N ASN A 268 -28.25 -0.24 20.66
CA ASN A 268 -28.51 0.56 21.86
C ASN A 268 -27.74 1.90 21.87
N ASN A 269 -27.02 2.26 20.80
CA ASN A 269 -26.20 3.47 20.81
C ASN A 269 -27.03 4.73 20.53
N GLU A 270 -27.14 5.61 21.52
CA GLU A 270 -27.90 6.87 21.41
C GLU A 270 -27.40 7.79 20.27
N ILE A 271 -26.11 7.75 19.94
CA ILE A 271 -25.54 8.57 18.86
C ILE A 271 -26.09 8.14 17.50
N PHE A 272 -26.37 6.84 17.29
CA PHE A 272 -27.03 6.38 16.06
C PHE A 272 -28.53 6.67 16.09
N ILE A 273 -29.19 6.38 17.22
CA ILE A 273 -30.65 6.51 17.37
C ILE A 273 -31.13 7.95 17.11
N GLN A 274 -30.34 8.98 17.45
CA GLN A 274 -30.72 10.39 17.21
C GLN A 274 -30.89 10.73 15.72
N PHE A 275 -30.30 9.93 14.81
CA PHE A 275 -30.36 10.16 13.36
C PHE A 275 -31.43 9.31 12.66
N PHE A 276 -32.20 8.51 13.40
CA PHE A 276 -33.35 7.81 12.84
C PHE A 276 -34.39 8.76 12.29
N GLU A 277 -35.13 8.31 11.27
CA GLU A 277 -36.08 9.15 10.55
C GLU A 277 -37.13 9.78 11.48
N LYS A 278 -37.55 9.05 12.52
CA LYS A 278 -38.52 9.51 13.52
C LYS A 278 -37.97 10.53 14.50
N ASN A 279 -36.64 10.56 14.70
CA ASN A 279 -35.97 11.37 15.72
C ASN A 279 -35.23 12.58 15.11
N ILE A 280 -34.87 12.51 13.83
CA ILE A 280 -34.03 13.50 13.17
C ILE A 280 -34.84 14.72 12.73
N ASN A 281 -34.32 15.91 12.99
CA ASN A 281 -34.85 17.13 12.37
C ASN A 281 -34.38 17.19 10.91
N LYS A 282 -35.26 16.80 9.97
CA LYS A 282 -34.97 16.78 8.51
C LYS A 282 -34.58 18.15 7.92
N LYS A 283 -34.89 19.27 8.60
CA LYS A 283 -34.39 20.61 8.21
C LYS A 283 -32.93 20.83 8.60
N SER A 284 -32.43 20.10 9.59
CA SER A 284 -31.07 20.23 10.11
C SER A 284 -30.12 19.19 9.51
N TYR A 285 -30.58 17.96 9.33
CA TYR A 285 -29.75 16.84 8.92
C TYR A 285 -30.42 15.98 7.85
N ASN A 286 -29.60 15.44 6.95
CA ASN A 286 -29.97 14.43 5.98
C ASN A 286 -28.97 13.26 6.06
N VAL A 287 -29.44 12.06 6.42
CA VAL A 287 -28.59 10.86 6.42
C VAL A 287 -28.48 10.35 4.98
N ALA A 288 -27.41 10.76 4.31
CA ALA A 288 -27.24 10.52 2.88
C ALA A 288 -26.84 9.08 2.58
N CYS A 289 -25.95 8.50 3.39
CA CYS A 289 -25.40 7.18 3.11
C CYS A 289 -24.91 6.46 4.37
N ILE A 290 -25.07 5.14 4.39
CA ILE A 290 -24.49 4.20 5.36
C ILE A 290 -23.59 3.21 4.62
N LEU A 291 -22.32 3.19 4.99
CA LEU A 291 -21.32 2.28 4.46
C LEU A 291 -21.07 1.15 5.45
N HIS A 292 -21.36 -0.07 5.03
CA HIS A 292 -21.24 -1.29 5.82
C HIS A 292 -19.92 -2.01 5.52
N LEU A 293 -18.92 -1.83 6.38
CA LEU A 293 -17.64 -2.56 6.35
C LEU A 293 -17.72 -3.93 7.03
N SER A 294 -18.89 -4.29 7.52
CA SER A 294 -19.15 -5.46 8.37
C SER A 294 -19.15 -6.77 7.56
N PRO A 295 -18.61 -7.90 8.05
CA PRO A 295 -18.62 -9.17 7.34
C PRO A 295 -20.03 -9.62 6.91
N PHE A 296 -20.12 -10.42 5.86
CA PHE A 296 -21.39 -10.83 5.26
C PHE A 296 -22.36 -11.47 6.27
N ASN A 297 -21.85 -12.36 7.13
CA ASN A 297 -22.65 -13.00 8.19
C ASN A 297 -23.22 -12.00 9.21
N ILE A 298 -22.54 -10.88 9.47
CA ILE A 298 -23.04 -9.81 10.34
C ILE A 298 -24.16 -9.03 9.65
N VAL A 299 -23.96 -8.69 8.37
CA VAL A 299 -24.95 -7.96 7.56
C VAL A 299 -26.23 -8.78 7.36
N GLN A 300 -26.12 -10.12 7.29
CA GLN A 300 -27.27 -11.02 7.20
C GLN A 300 -28.06 -11.18 8.50
N ASN A 301 -27.53 -10.72 9.64
CA ASN A 301 -28.24 -10.85 10.91
C ASN A 301 -29.52 -10.00 10.91
N GLN A 302 -30.66 -10.61 11.27
CA GLN A 302 -31.96 -9.93 11.23
C GLN A 302 -32.00 -8.65 12.09
N ASN A 303 -31.44 -8.70 13.31
CA ASN A 303 -31.44 -7.53 14.20
C ASN A 303 -30.61 -6.38 13.62
N TYR A 304 -29.54 -6.69 12.87
CA TYR A 304 -28.73 -5.69 12.18
C TYR A 304 -29.53 -5.03 11.06
N GLN A 305 -30.23 -5.82 10.25
CA GLN A 305 -31.07 -5.34 9.17
C GLN A 305 -32.22 -4.48 9.69
N ASP A 306 -32.95 -4.97 10.69
CA ASP A 306 -34.08 -4.27 11.31
C ASP A 306 -33.66 -2.93 11.92
N PHE A 307 -32.44 -2.86 12.46
CA PHE A 307 -31.90 -1.60 12.99
C PHE A 307 -31.64 -0.60 11.87
N PHE A 308 -30.91 -0.99 10.82
CA PHE A 308 -30.54 -0.08 9.74
C PHE A 308 -31.69 0.23 8.77
N ALA A 309 -32.75 -0.59 8.72
CA ALA A 309 -33.98 -0.30 7.99
C ALA A 309 -34.78 0.88 8.58
N GLN A 310 -34.44 1.35 9.79
CA GLN A 310 -35.08 2.52 10.41
C GLN A 310 -34.54 3.86 9.88
N PHE A 311 -33.49 3.83 9.06
CA PHE A 311 -33.08 4.97 8.26
C PHE A 311 -33.97 5.02 7.01
N GLY A 312 -34.65 6.16 6.80
CA GLY A 312 -35.70 6.27 5.78
C GLY A 312 -35.21 6.00 4.35
N ASP A 313 -36.16 5.76 3.44
CA ASP A 313 -35.93 5.26 2.06
C ASP A 313 -34.97 6.10 1.18
N GLN A 314 -34.70 7.34 1.57
CA GLN A 314 -33.75 8.22 0.86
C GLN A 314 -32.29 7.96 1.25
N CYS A 315 -32.05 7.15 2.27
CA CYS A 315 -30.71 6.80 2.73
C CYS A 315 -30.12 5.69 1.85
N GLN A 316 -28.94 5.93 1.28
CA GLN A 316 -28.24 4.91 0.50
C GLN A 316 -27.47 3.96 1.41
N HIS A 317 -27.58 2.65 1.16
CA HIS A 317 -26.78 1.63 1.85
C HIS A 317 -25.75 1.05 0.89
N ILE A 318 -24.48 1.05 1.29
CA ILE A 318 -23.38 0.46 0.52
C ILE A 318 -22.76 -0.68 1.30
N PHE A 319 -22.66 -1.84 0.66
CA PHE A 319 -22.03 -3.05 1.19
C PHE A 319 -20.71 -3.28 0.46
N THR A 320 -19.63 -3.57 1.19
CA THR A 320 -18.27 -3.71 0.62
C THR A 320 -17.82 -5.15 0.40
N GLN A 321 -18.65 -6.11 0.82
CA GLN A 321 -18.35 -7.55 0.85
C GLN A 321 -18.42 -8.15 -0.56
N GLU A 322 -17.65 -9.21 -0.82
CA GLU A 322 -17.54 -9.85 -2.13
C GLU A 322 -18.89 -10.46 -2.56
N GLU A 323 -19.62 -11.04 -1.62
CA GLU A 323 -20.89 -11.74 -1.80
C GLU A 323 -22.01 -10.84 -2.34
N PHE A 324 -21.94 -9.53 -2.09
CA PHE A 324 -22.92 -8.58 -2.63
C PHE A 324 -22.51 -8.01 -4.00
N LYS A 325 -21.30 -8.29 -4.49
CA LYS A 325 -20.77 -7.72 -5.75
C LYS A 325 -21.10 -8.56 -6.98
N GLU A 326 -21.34 -9.85 -6.83
CA GLU A 326 -21.71 -10.73 -7.95
C GLU A 326 -23.02 -10.28 -8.64
N ASN A 327 -23.89 -9.57 -7.91
CA ASN A 327 -25.17 -9.05 -8.42
C ASN A 327 -25.07 -7.66 -9.10
N LEU A 328 -23.89 -7.03 -9.12
CA LEU A 328 -23.67 -5.70 -9.71
C LEU A 328 -23.09 -5.76 -11.14
N ILE A 329 -22.95 -6.93 -11.75
CA ILE A 329 -22.48 -7.06 -13.14
C ILE A 329 -23.64 -6.69 -14.09
N SER A 330 -24.01 -5.41 -14.12
CA SER A 330 -24.80 -4.82 -15.21
C SER A 330 -23.86 -4.24 -16.27
N GLU A 331 -24.32 -4.21 -17.51
CA GLU A 331 -23.60 -3.76 -18.71
C GLU A 331 -22.97 -2.34 -18.58
N ASP A 332 -23.41 -1.53 -17.61
CA ASP A 332 -22.87 -0.19 -17.34
C ASP A 332 -21.52 -0.17 -16.58
N LEU A 333 -21.15 -1.26 -15.88
CA LEU A 333 -19.90 -1.32 -15.08
C LEU A 333 -18.68 -1.82 -15.87
N GLU A 334 -18.87 -2.46 -17.04
CA GLU A 334 -17.75 -2.85 -17.91
C GLU A 334 -16.93 -1.64 -18.40
N ALA A 335 -17.53 -0.44 -18.41
CA ALA A 335 -16.89 0.81 -18.81
C ALA A 335 -15.83 1.35 -17.81
N ILE A 336 -15.72 0.81 -16.59
CA ILE A 336 -14.83 1.35 -15.55
C ILE A 336 -13.57 0.48 -15.31
N SER A 337 -13.47 -0.71 -15.91
CA SER A 337 -12.23 -1.51 -15.82
C SER A 337 -11.13 -0.96 -16.74
N ASN A 338 -10.50 0.14 -16.33
CA ASN A 338 -9.20 0.50 -16.89
C ASN A 338 -8.22 -0.60 -16.47
N ASN A 339 -7.98 -1.59 -17.34
CA ASN A 339 -6.95 -2.61 -17.13
C ASN A 339 -5.65 -1.92 -16.70
N PHE A 340 -5.28 -2.08 -15.42
CA PHE A 340 -4.14 -1.37 -14.86
C PHE A 340 -2.90 -1.63 -15.72
N LYS A 341 -2.09 -0.58 -15.95
CA LYS A 341 -0.92 -0.64 -16.86
C LYS A 341 -0.04 -1.86 -16.61
N HIS A 342 0.16 -2.22 -15.34
CA HIS A 342 0.87 -3.41 -14.92
C HIS A 342 0.28 -4.68 -15.53
N PHE A 343 -1.03 -4.92 -15.35
CA PHE A 343 -1.67 -6.13 -15.86
C PHE A 343 -1.74 -6.16 -17.38
N LYS A 344 -1.98 -5.02 -18.03
CA LYS A 344 -1.89 -4.93 -19.50
C LYS A 344 -0.48 -5.30 -19.98
N PHE A 345 0.55 -4.85 -19.27
CA PHE A 345 1.94 -5.20 -19.58
C PHE A 345 2.22 -6.69 -19.35
N ILE A 346 1.79 -7.28 -18.22
CA ILE A 346 1.92 -8.73 -17.99
C ILE A 346 1.16 -9.55 -19.03
N GLN A 347 -0.02 -9.09 -19.45
CA GLN A 347 -0.79 -9.72 -20.52
C GLN A 347 -0.09 -9.68 -21.87
N ASN A 348 0.58 -8.57 -22.18
CA ASN A 348 1.44 -8.50 -23.35
C ASN A 348 2.62 -9.47 -23.22
N LEU A 349 3.27 -9.59 -22.05
CA LEU A 349 4.34 -10.57 -21.86
C LEU A 349 3.83 -12.01 -21.97
N HIS A 350 2.64 -12.31 -21.47
CA HIS A 350 1.99 -13.62 -21.61
C HIS A 350 1.72 -13.98 -23.07
N SER A 351 1.30 -13.04 -23.92
CA SER A 351 1.06 -13.34 -25.33
C SER A 351 2.33 -13.73 -26.10
N TYR A 352 3.50 -13.20 -25.69
CA TYR A 352 4.79 -13.60 -26.24
C TYR A 352 5.37 -14.85 -25.57
N PHE A 353 5.18 -15.01 -24.25
CA PHE A 353 5.82 -16.04 -23.44
C PHE A 353 4.83 -16.71 -22.47
N PRO A 354 3.82 -17.44 -22.98
CA PRO A 354 2.70 -17.95 -22.16
C PRO A 354 3.12 -18.97 -21.11
N GLU A 355 4.23 -19.68 -21.33
CA GLU A 355 4.79 -20.65 -20.37
C GLU A 355 5.52 -20.01 -19.18
N HIS A 356 5.80 -18.70 -19.23
CA HIS A 356 6.63 -18.00 -18.25
C HIS A 356 6.00 -16.74 -17.68
N PHE A 357 4.82 -16.37 -18.16
CA PHE A 357 3.95 -15.34 -17.57
C PHE A 357 2.52 -15.87 -17.50
N PRO A 358 1.79 -15.63 -16.40
CA PRO A 358 0.44 -16.15 -16.23
C PRO A 358 -0.56 -15.41 -17.13
N ASN A 359 -1.59 -16.11 -17.60
CA ASN A 359 -2.78 -15.43 -18.08
C ASN A 359 -3.57 -14.89 -16.89
N LEU A 360 -3.58 -13.56 -16.72
CA LEU A 360 -4.34 -12.86 -15.70
C LEU A 360 -5.82 -12.62 -16.05
N LYS A 361 -6.29 -12.92 -17.28
CA LYS A 361 -7.69 -12.73 -17.71
C LYS A 361 -8.56 -13.90 -17.26
N ASP A 362 -8.03 -15.11 -17.32
CA ASP A 362 -8.78 -16.35 -17.02
C ASP A 362 -8.87 -16.66 -15.52
N LYS A 363 -8.06 -15.96 -14.71
CA LYS A 363 -8.03 -16.13 -13.25
C LYS A 363 -8.96 -15.10 -12.64
N GLN A 364 -10.26 -15.43 -12.53
CA GLN A 364 -11.35 -14.69 -11.87
C GLN A 364 -11.00 -13.22 -11.63
N ASN A 365 -11.37 -12.34 -12.56
CA ASN A 365 -11.02 -10.91 -12.57
C ASN A 365 -11.01 -10.30 -11.15
N PRO A 366 -9.85 -10.24 -10.46
CA PRO A 366 -9.82 -9.83 -9.07
C PRO A 366 -9.99 -8.31 -8.92
N PHE A 367 -10.17 -7.63 -10.06
CA PHE A 367 -10.31 -6.20 -10.25
C PHE A 367 -11.73 -5.85 -10.70
N ASN A 368 -12.76 -6.28 -9.98
CA ASN A 368 -14.00 -5.52 -10.02
C ASN A 368 -13.73 -4.29 -9.16
N GLU A 369 -13.11 -3.27 -9.77
CA GLU A 369 -13.09 -1.94 -9.20
C GLU A 369 -14.54 -1.52 -8.97
N VAL A 370 -15.05 -1.70 -7.75
CA VAL A 370 -16.28 -1.01 -7.34
C VAL A 370 -15.87 0.42 -7.02
N LYS A 371 -15.62 1.19 -8.07
CA LYS A 371 -15.58 2.65 -7.97
C LYS A 371 -17.01 3.12 -7.84
N LEU A 372 -17.56 3.02 -6.63
CA LEU A 372 -18.79 3.72 -6.35
C LEU A 372 -18.45 5.20 -6.19
N TYR A 373 -18.58 5.95 -7.28
CA TYR A 373 -18.63 7.40 -7.22
C TYR A 373 -20.03 7.78 -6.73
N ILE A 374 -20.24 7.86 -5.42
CA ILE A 374 -21.36 8.68 -4.96
C ILE A 374 -20.92 10.11 -5.16
N TYR A 375 -21.29 10.66 -6.30
CA TYR A 375 -21.38 12.09 -6.40
C TYR A 375 -22.60 12.52 -5.58
N ILE A 376 -22.36 12.99 -4.36
CA ILE A 376 -23.35 13.83 -3.69
C ILE A 376 -23.30 15.18 -4.41
N TYR A 377 -23.98 15.25 -5.56
CA TYR A 377 -24.17 16.49 -6.29
C TYR A 377 -25.20 17.32 -5.52
N ILE A 378 -24.75 18.44 -4.94
CA ILE A 378 -25.64 19.57 -4.69
C ILE A 378 -25.86 20.22 -6.06
N TYR A 379 -26.93 19.85 -6.74
CA TYR A 379 -27.32 20.52 -7.98
C TYR A 379 -27.90 21.91 -7.68
N ILE A 380 -27.30 22.93 -8.27
CA ILE A 380 -28.04 23.98 -8.97
C ILE A 380 -27.91 23.60 -10.46
N TYR A 381 -29.04 23.47 -11.15
CA TYR A 381 -29.14 22.99 -12.54
C TYR A 381 -28.22 23.75 -13.53
N ILE A 382 -27.68 23.02 -14.52
CA ILE A 382 -27.57 23.33 -15.97
C ILE A 382 -26.90 22.13 -16.69
N TYR A 383 -27.49 21.68 -17.81
CA TYR A 383 -27.15 20.47 -18.59
C TYR A 383 -25.83 20.57 -19.43
N ILE A 384 -25.22 19.42 -19.77
CA ILE A 384 -23.91 19.24 -20.48
C ILE A 384 -24.05 18.52 -21.85
N TYR A 385 -23.26 19.02 -22.83
CA TYR A 385 -22.59 18.51 -24.06
C TYR A 385 -22.85 17.15 -24.77
N ILE A 386 -22.55 17.11 -26.08
CA ILE A 386 -22.10 15.94 -26.88
C ILE A 386 -20.96 16.32 -27.86
N TYR A 387 -19.88 15.52 -27.94
CA TYR A 387 -19.01 15.34 -29.13
C TYR A 387 -18.36 13.92 -29.15
N ILE A 388 -18.10 13.41 -30.36
CA ILE A 388 -17.74 12.04 -30.79
C ILE A 388 -16.22 11.94 -31.15
N PHE A 389 -15.65 10.70 -31.21
CA PHE A 389 -14.62 10.12 -32.14
C PHE A 389 -13.73 9.09 -31.39
N LYS A 390 -13.03 8.07 -31.94
CA LYS A 390 -13.06 7.08 -33.06
C LYS A 390 -11.78 6.23 -32.89
N TYR A 391 -11.82 4.93 -33.21
CA TYR A 391 -10.74 3.93 -33.03
C TYR A 391 -9.57 4.02 -34.03
N ILE A 392 -8.36 3.62 -33.61
CA ILE A 392 -7.21 3.25 -34.48
C ILE A 392 -6.51 1.98 -33.95
N ASN A 393 -6.22 1.04 -34.86
CA ASN A 393 -5.46 -0.21 -34.70
C ASN A 393 -4.02 -0.02 -35.18
N ILE A 394 -3.03 -0.63 -34.52
CA ILE A 394 -1.66 -0.78 -35.05
C ILE A 394 -1.10 -2.17 -34.70
N SER A 395 -0.59 -2.87 -35.71
CA SER A 395 0.17 -4.12 -35.65
C SER A 395 1.57 -3.89 -36.23
N PHE A 396 2.68 -4.43 -35.69
CA PHE A 396 3.89 -4.70 -36.50
C PHE A 396 4.89 -5.71 -35.89
N ARG A 397 5.73 -6.20 -36.83
CA ARG A 397 6.64 -7.37 -36.91
C ARG A 397 7.80 -7.47 -35.90
N ILE A 398 8.18 -8.71 -35.56
CA ILE A 398 9.50 -9.06 -35.00
C ILE A 398 10.26 -9.93 -36.02
N LYS A 399 11.53 -9.57 -36.28
CA LYS A 399 12.49 -10.33 -37.11
C LYS A 399 13.17 -11.42 -36.27
N GLN A 400 13.26 -12.62 -36.83
CA GLN A 400 14.01 -13.74 -36.25
C GLN A 400 15.51 -13.44 -36.17
N ILE A 401 16.11 -13.69 -35.00
CA ILE A 401 17.55 -13.74 -34.78
C ILE A 401 17.91 -15.19 -34.43
N GLN A 402 18.79 -15.80 -35.22
CA GLN A 402 19.36 -17.12 -34.97
C GLN A 402 20.50 -17.01 -33.95
N ILE A 403 20.51 -17.90 -32.95
CA ILE A 403 21.57 -17.99 -31.92
C ILE A 403 22.30 -19.32 -32.07
N ASN A 404 23.64 -19.25 -32.12
CA ASN A 404 24.54 -20.39 -32.02
C ASN A 404 24.75 -20.76 -30.55
N ILE A 405 24.25 -21.93 -30.14
CA ILE A 405 24.51 -22.51 -28.82
C ILE A 405 25.78 -23.35 -28.93
N GLN A 406 26.89 -22.91 -28.35
CA GLN A 406 28.08 -23.75 -28.16
C GLN A 406 28.29 -24.06 -26.67
N ASN A 407 28.32 -25.35 -26.38
CA ASN A 407 28.86 -26.03 -25.20
C ASN A 407 28.48 -25.48 -23.82
N LEU A 408 27.29 -25.84 -23.34
CA LEU A 408 26.93 -25.78 -21.93
C LEU A 408 26.99 -27.18 -21.31
N GLN A 409 27.76 -27.34 -20.22
CA GLN A 409 27.71 -28.53 -19.37
C GLN A 409 26.30 -28.65 -18.80
N LYS A 410 25.61 -29.77 -19.09
CA LYS A 410 24.26 -30.03 -18.56
C LYS A 410 24.34 -30.27 -17.05
N ILE A 411 23.66 -29.42 -16.28
CA ILE A 411 23.41 -29.65 -14.85
C ILE A 411 22.30 -30.71 -14.73
N ASP A 412 22.50 -31.72 -13.88
CA ASP A 412 21.52 -32.77 -13.64
C ASP A 412 20.40 -32.27 -12.70
N PHE A 413 19.17 -32.18 -13.25
CA PHE A 413 17.95 -31.76 -12.53
C PHE A 413 17.00 -32.92 -12.21
N SER A 414 17.41 -34.18 -12.39
CA SER A 414 16.53 -35.36 -12.43
C SER A 414 15.66 -35.59 -11.18
N ILE A 415 16.06 -35.08 -10.00
CA ILE A 415 15.41 -35.40 -8.73
C ILE A 415 14.68 -34.18 -8.09
N TYR A 416 15.23 -32.96 -8.20
CA TYR A 416 14.61 -31.72 -7.68
C TYR A 416 14.92 -30.52 -8.57
N ASN A 417 13.87 -29.82 -8.98
CA ASN A 417 13.93 -28.67 -9.86
C ASN A 417 12.89 -27.65 -9.37
N PRO A 418 13.30 -26.67 -8.54
CA PRO A 418 12.36 -25.72 -7.95
C PRO A 418 11.87 -24.73 -9.01
N GLU A 419 10.64 -24.28 -8.82
CA GLU A 419 10.07 -23.17 -9.56
C GLU A 419 10.41 -21.86 -8.86
N LEU A 420 10.86 -20.87 -9.64
CA LEU A 420 11.06 -19.49 -9.19
C LEU A 420 9.95 -18.63 -9.77
N VAL A 421 9.36 -17.77 -8.94
CA VAL A 421 8.38 -16.76 -9.33
C VAL A 421 8.81 -15.41 -8.80
N PHE A 422 9.00 -14.45 -9.69
CA PHE A 422 9.34 -13.07 -9.33
C PHE A 422 8.05 -12.27 -9.14
N LEU A 423 7.60 -12.08 -7.90
CA LEU A 423 6.34 -11.42 -7.60
C LEU A 423 6.45 -9.89 -7.66
N GLY A 424 7.64 -9.37 -7.38
CA GLY A 424 7.97 -7.96 -7.51
C GLY A 424 9.47 -7.76 -7.75
N THR A 425 9.78 -6.81 -8.64
CA THR A 425 11.12 -6.66 -9.23
C THR A 425 11.66 -5.24 -9.19
N GLY A 426 10.96 -4.30 -8.54
CA GLY A 426 11.38 -2.91 -8.45
C GLY A 426 11.79 -2.49 -7.04
N SER A 427 12.54 -1.39 -6.97
CA SER A 427 13.07 -0.82 -5.73
C SER A 427 12.21 0.32 -5.16
N MET A 428 12.23 0.46 -3.83
CA MET A 428 11.80 1.59 -3.00
C MET A 428 10.29 1.87 -2.94
N VAL A 429 9.63 2.17 -4.06
CA VAL A 429 8.18 2.47 -4.12
C VAL A 429 7.58 1.75 -5.32
N PRO A 430 6.44 1.06 -5.22
CA PRO A 430 5.83 0.40 -6.38
C PRO A 430 5.35 1.42 -7.42
N ASN A 431 5.48 1.09 -8.71
CA ASN A 431 5.00 1.93 -9.82
C ASN A 431 3.93 1.21 -10.64
N ASN A 432 3.59 1.83 -11.77
CA ASN A 432 2.58 1.33 -12.70
C ASN A 432 2.94 -0.01 -13.36
N TYR A 433 4.16 -0.53 -13.25
CA TYR A 433 4.64 -1.72 -13.96
C TYR A 433 5.37 -2.73 -13.09
N ARG A 434 6.06 -2.31 -12.03
CA ARG A 434 6.82 -3.15 -11.10
C ARG A 434 6.36 -2.92 -9.67
N ASN A 435 6.07 -4.02 -8.99
CA ASN A 435 5.89 -4.07 -7.56
C ASN A 435 7.26 -4.11 -6.85
N VAL A 436 7.25 -3.87 -5.56
CA VAL A 436 8.45 -3.99 -4.71
C VAL A 436 8.86 -5.45 -4.47
N SER A 437 10.12 -5.66 -4.13
CA SER A 437 10.80 -6.97 -4.04
C SER A 437 10.00 -8.08 -3.37
N SER A 438 9.80 -9.17 -4.10
CA SER A 438 9.45 -10.46 -3.53
C SER A 438 9.68 -11.58 -4.53
N ILE A 439 10.26 -12.69 -4.08
CA ILE A 439 10.54 -13.88 -4.88
C ILE A 439 9.97 -15.10 -4.15
N TYR A 440 9.17 -15.89 -4.86
CA TYR A 440 8.63 -17.14 -4.35
C TYR A 440 9.32 -18.34 -4.99
N ILE A 441 9.86 -19.23 -4.15
CA ILE A 441 10.48 -20.49 -4.54
C ILE A 441 9.54 -21.61 -4.15
N ARG A 442 9.13 -22.44 -5.10
CA ARG A 442 8.20 -23.54 -4.87
C ARG A 442 8.79 -24.87 -5.33
N ASN A 443 8.59 -25.92 -4.55
CA ASN A 443 8.76 -27.28 -5.03
C ASN A 443 7.50 -27.72 -5.79
N PRO A 444 7.54 -27.92 -7.12
CA PRO A 444 6.35 -28.26 -7.89
C PRO A 444 5.76 -29.64 -7.54
N LYS A 445 6.53 -30.54 -6.89
CA LYS A 445 6.05 -31.88 -6.52
C LYS A 445 5.13 -31.89 -5.30
N ASN A 446 5.32 -30.97 -4.35
CA ASN A 446 4.60 -30.99 -3.07
C ASN A 446 4.20 -29.58 -2.57
N ASN A 447 4.36 -28.56 -3.41
CA ASN A 447 4.04 -27.15 -3.17
C ASN A 447 4.72 -26.50 -1.96
N THR A 448 5.73 -27.13 -1.34
CA THR A 448 6.47 -26.49 -0.24
C THR A 448 7.14 -25.21 -0.74
N GLY A 449 6.86 -24.09 -0.06
CA GLY A 449 7.22 -22.77 -0.51
C GLY A 449 8.16 -22.01 0.42
N ILE A 450 9.03 -21.18 -0.18
CA ILE A 450 9.89 -20.19 0.48
C ILE A 450 9.61 -18.84 -0.17
N ILE A 451 9.47 -17.78 0.63
CA ILE A 451 9.46 -16.40 0.12
C ILE A 451 10.77 -15.73 0.53
N LEU A 452 11.44 -15.11 -0.44
CA LEU A 452 12.60 -14.23 -0.24
C LEU A 452 12.14 -12.80 -0.46
N ASP A 453 12.18 -12.03 0.62
CA ASP A 453 11.56 -10.71 0.76
C ASP A 453 10.04 -10.70 0.47
N CYS A 454 9.34 -9.85 1.20
CA CYS A 454 7.89 -9.74 1.20
C CYS A 454 7.47 -8.28 1.18
N GLY A 455 7.87 -7.56 0.13
CA GLY A 455 7.45 -6.19 -0.11
C GLY A 455 5.94 -6.02 -0.19
N GLU A 456 5.46 -4.78 -0.05
CA GLU A 456 4.04 -4.43 -0.15
C GLU A 456 3.44 -4.97 -1.44
N GLY A 457 2.36 -5.73 -1.30
CA GLY A 457 1.56 -6.29 -2.38
C GLY A 457 1.81 -7.76 -2.67
N THR A 458 2.75 -8.41 -1.99
CA THR A 458 3.18 -9.80 -2.24
C THR A 458 2.01 -10.79 -2.25
N TYR A 459 1.12 -10.74 -1.26
CA TYR A 459 -0.07 -11.61 -1.20
C TYR A 459 -0.95 -11.49 -2.45
N TYR A 460 -1.19 -10.27 -2.92
CA TYR A 460 -1.99 -10.04 -4.12
C TYR A 460 -1.25 -10.42 -5.40
N GLN A 461 0.08 -10.32 -5.45
CA GLN A 461 0.85 -10.85 -6.58
C GLN A 461 0.75 -12.39 -6.62
N LEU A 462 0.75 -13.07 -5.48
CA LEU A 462 0.47 -14.51 -5.43
C LEU A 462 -0.95 -14.82 -5.91
N LEU A 463 -1.95 -14.01 -5.53
CA LEU A 463 -3.33 -14.15 -6.00
C LEU A 463 -3.40 -14.06 -7.53
N ASN A 464 -2.79 -13.02 -8.10
CA ASN A 464 -2.74 -12.84 -9.55
C ASN A 464 -1.99 -13.99 -10.24
N GLN A 465 -0.92 -14.49 -9.61
CA GLN A 465 -0.12 -15.60 -10.15
C GLN A 465 -0.89 -16.92 -10.16
N TYR A 466 -1.68 -17.22 -9.14
CA TYR A 466 -2.20 -18.58 -8.92
C TYR A 466 -3.73 -18.69 -8.95
N GLY A 467 -4.46 -17.59 -8.83
CA GLY A 467 -5.90 -17.60 -8.58
C GLY A 467 -6.23 -17.90 -7.11
N LYS A 468 -7.47 -17.61 -6.70
CA LYS A 468 -7.94 -17.69 -5.31
C LYS A 468 -7.81 -19.09 -4.72
N ASP A 469 -8.38 -20.09 -5.39
CA ASP A 469 -8.47 -21.46 -4.86
C ASP A 469 -7.09 -22.12 -4.71
N PHE A 470 -6.23 -21.99 -5.71
CA PHE A 470 -4.87 -22.55 -5.65
C PHE A 470 -4.00 -21.81 -4.63
N LEU A 471 -4.11 -20.48 -4.54
CA LEU A 471 -3.38 -19.71 -3.55
C LEU A 471 -3.71 -20.18 -2.13
N GLN A 472 -5.00 -20.30 -1.80
CA GLN A 472 -5.46 -20.61 -0.47
C GLN A 472 -5.08 -22.04 -0.06
N ASN A 473 -5.35 -23.02 -0.92
CA ASN A 473 -5.18 -24.44 -0.59
C ASN A 473 -3.73 -24.91 -0.76
N GLU A 474 -3.05 -24.50 -1.84
CA GLU A 474 -1.77 -25.09 -2.24
C GLU A 474 -0.57 -24.21 -1.92
N VAL A 475 -0.69 -22.89 -2.02
CA VAL A 475 0.44 -21.96 -1.80
C VAL A 475 0.54 -21.57 -0.33
N LEU A 476 -0.50 -20.98 0.26
CA LEU A 476 -0.50 -20.56 1.67
C LEU A 476 -0.43 -21.77 2.61
N GLY A 477 -1.17 -22.84 2.29
CA GLY A 477 -1.15 -24.11 3.01
C GLY A 477 0.24 -24.75 3.15
N ASN A 478 1.12 -24.51 2.18
CA ASN A 478 2.44 -25.11 2.09
C ASN A 478 3.62 -24.12 2.17
N LEU A 479 3.36 -22.82 2.37
CA LEU A 479 4.40 -21.82 2.65
C LEU A 479 5.05 -22.12 4.01
N ARG A 480 6.38 -22.31 4.01
CA ARG A 480 7.16 -22.79 5.15
C ARG A 480 8.18 -21.81 5.68
N VAL A 481 8.74 -20.99 4.80
CA VAL A 481 9.79 -20.04 5.16
C VAL A 481 9.48 -18.70 4.53
N VAL A 482 9.61 -17.64 5.31
CA VAL A 482 9.75 -16.27 4.80
C VAL A 482 11.08 -15.75 5.29
N PHE A 483 11.97 -15.41 4.36
CA PHE A 483 13.29 -14.85 4.64
C PHE A 483 13.29 -13.38 4.24
N ILE A 484 13.58 -12.49 5.21
CA ILE A 484 13.75 -11.06 4.96
C ILE A 484 15.24 -10.74 4.96
N THR A 485 15.72 -10.04 3.94
CA THR A 485 17.13 -9.70 3.76
C THR A 485 17.58 -8.59 4.71
N HIS A 486 16.74 -7.56 4.88
CA HIS A 486 17.03 -6.39 5.70
C HIS A 486 15.76 -5.57 6.03
N ILE A 487 15.89 -4.49 6.81
CA ILE A 487 14.78 -3.72 7.40
C ILE A 487 14.13 -2.67 6.48
N HIS A 488 14.57 -2.48 5.23
CA HIS A 488 13.92 -1.46 4.38
C HIS A 488 12.51 -1.89 3.95
N SER A 489 11.61 -0.91 3.92
CA SER A 489 10.17 -1.12 3.81
C SER A 489 9.74 -1.88 2.56
N ASP A 490 10.42 -1.66 1.44
CA ASP A 490 10.18 -2.32 0.16
C ASP A 490 10.47 -3.82 0.17
N HIS A 491 11.09 -4.35 1.22
CA HIS A 491 11.38 -5.79 1.37
C HIS A 491 10.48 -6.49 2.38
N HIS A 492 9.64 -5.80 3.16
CA HIS A 492 8.90 -6.47 4.24
C HIS A 492 7.51 -5.91 4.58
N LEU A 493 7.06 -4.80 3.99
CA LEU A 493 5.74 -4.23 4.35
C LEU A 493 4.55 -5.13 4.00
N GLY A 494 4.69 -6.06 3.05
CA GLY A 494 3.65 -7.06 2.74
C GLY A 494 3.65 -8.28 3.65
N LEU A 495 4.66 -8.43 4.52
CA LEU A 495 4.82 -9.58 5.41
C LEU A 495 3.59 -9.81 6.27
N LEU A 496 3.06 -8.74 6.87
CA LEU A 496 2.01 -8.82 7.87
C LEU A 496 0.71 -9.36 7.28
N ASN A 497 0.30 -8.83 6.12
CA ASN A 497 -0.88 -9.32 5.41
C ASN A 497 -0.68 -10.77 4.96
N LEU A 498 0.48 -11.11 4.40
CA LEU A 498 0.78 -12.49 4.02
C LEU A 498 0.62 -13.47 5.21
N LEU A 499 1.16 -13.13 6.38
CA LEU A 499 1.09 -14.00 7.58
C LEU A 499 -0.33 -14.14 8.11
N VAL A 500 -1.09 -13.04 8.18
CA VAL A 500 -2.49 -13.07 8.62
C VAL A 500 -3.36 -13.86 7.65
N GLN A 501 -3.16 -13.71 6.34
CA GLN A 501 -3.88 -14.52 5.35
C GLN A 501 -3.47 -15.99 5.46
N ARG A 502 -2.17 -16.30 5.58
CA ARG A 502 -1.69 -17.68 5.73
C ARG A 502 -2.29 -18.38 6.95
N LYS A 503 -2.40 -17.71 8.09
CA LYS A 503 -2.97 -18.26 9.35
C LYS A 503 -4.38 -18.82 9.16
N LYS A 504 -5.16 -18.28 8.23
CA LYS A 504 -6.51 -18.77 7.91
C LYS A 504 -6.51 -20.13 7.22
N TRP A 505 -5.44 -20.45 6.49
CA TRP A 505 -5.37 -21.61 5.57
C TRP A 505 -4.35 -22.68 5.98
N SER A 506 -3.50 -22.39 6.97
CA SER A 506 -2.50 -23.33 7.45
C SER A 506 -2.31 -23.23 8.95
N LYS A 507 -2.34 -24.37 9.62
CA LYS A 507 -1.90 -24.53 11.02
C LYS A 507 -0.47 -25.06 11.14
N LYS A 508 0.20 -25.25 10.00
CA LYS A 508 1.52 -25.85 9.98
C LYS A 508 2.56 -24.77 10.31
N ASP A 509 3.67 -25.17 10.93
CA ASP A 509 4.74 -24.23 11.26
C ASP A 509 5.23 -23.44 10.04
N LEU A 510 5.51 -22.16 10.29
CA LEU A 510 6.24 -21.24 9.42
C LEU A 510 7.48 -20.74 10.15
N PHE A 511 8.63 -20.76 9.51
CA PHE A 511 9.83 -20.08 9.98
C PHE A 511 9.91 -18.68 9.35
N LEU A 512 9.82 -17.65 10.18
CA LEU A 512 10.04 -16.26 9.81
C LEU A 512 11.49 -15.89 10.14
N ILE A 513 12.33 -15.83 9.11
CA ILE A 513 13.76 -15.52 9.23
C ILE A 513 13.95 -14.04 8.94
N VAL A 514 14.34 -13.26 9.94
CA VAL A 514 14.39 -11.79 9.88
C VAL A 514 15.62 -11.19 10.56
N PRO A 515 16.11 -10.03 10.14
CA PRO A 515 17.14 -9.30 10.86
C PRO A 515 16.74 -9.02 12.32
N TYR A 516 17.67 -9.16 13.27
CA TYR A 516 17.41 -8.87 14.69
C TYR A 516 16.88 -7.44 14.95
N ASN A 517 17.31 -6.45 14.17
CA ASN A 517 16.79 -5.08 14.29
C ASN A 517 15.30 -4.93 13.92
N MET A 518 14.66 -5.95 13.34
CA MET A 518 13.21 -6.01 13.13
C MET A 518 12.44 -6.55 14.35
N ALA A 519 13.11 -7.09 15.37
CA ALA A 519 12.46 -7.72 16.53
C ALA A 519 11.48 -6.78 17.24
N ALA A 520 11.87 -5.52 17.44
CA ALA A 520 11.00 -4.52 18.06
C ALA A 520 9.74 -4.23 17.23
N TRP A 521 9.89 -4.15 15.90
CA TRP A 521 8.75 -3.94 14.99
C TRP A 521 7.78 -5.13 15.02
N ILE A 522 8.30 -6.36 14.96
CA ILE A 522 7.49 -7.58 15.01
C ILE A 522 6.79 -7.71 16.37
N HIS A 523 7.50 -7.47 17.46
CA HIS A 523 6.92 -7.51 18.80
C HIS A 523 5.82 -6.47 18.97
N ASN A 524 6.07 -5.23 18.53
CA ASN A 524 5.07 -4.16 18.55
C ASN A 524 3.83 -4.54 17.73
N TYR A 525 4.03 -5.22 16.60
CA TYR A 525 2.93 -5.68 15.77
C TYR A 525 2.07 -6.75 16.46
N ILE A 526 2.71 -7.78 17.00
CA ILE A 526 2.03 -8.85 17.75
C ILE A 526 1.28 -8.27 18.95
N GLN A 527 1.89 -7.31 19.64
CA GLN A 527 1.31 -6.70 20.85
C GLN A 527 0.04 -5.90 20.56
N TYR A 528 -0.02 -5.13 19.47
CA TYR A 528 -1.08 -4.14 19.27
C TYR A 528 -1.99 -4.41 18.07
N ILE A 529 -1.54 -5.22 17.10
CA ILE A 529 -2.23 -5.38 15.82
C ILE A 529 -2.80 -6.80 15.70
N ASP A 530 -1.95 -7.79 15.42
CA ASP A 530 -2.38 -9.17 15.18
C ASP A 530 -1.32 -10.19 15.56
N ASP A 531 -1.78 -11.35 16.06
CA ASP A 531 -0.93 -12.50 16.33
C ASP A 531 -0.38 -13.09 15.02
N LEU A 532 0.94 -13.20 14.94
CA LEU A 532 1.63 -13.86 13.83
C LEU A 532 1.84 -15.34 14.18
N ASP A 533 1.20 -16.24 13.42
CA ASP A 533 1.39 -17.69 13.58
C ASP A 533 2.70 -18.15 12.90
N CYS A 534 3.84 -17.83 13.54
CA CYS A 534 5.17 -18.13 13.03
C CYS A 534 6.23 -18.30 14.12
N LYS A 535 7.28 -19.07 13.79
CA LYS A 535 8.51 -19.21 14.57
C LYS A 535 9.56 -18.22 14.06
N ILE A 536 9.91 -17.24 14.90
CA ILE A 536 10.87 -16.20 14.54
C ILE A 536 12.29 -16.74 14.71
N ILE A 537 13.12 -16.58 13.68
CA ILE A 537 14.55 -16.87 13.68
C ILE A 537 15.27 -15.61 13.18
N PHE A 538 16.39 -15.26 13.79
CA PHE A 538 17.18 -14.13 13.34
C PHE A 538 18.21 -14.55 12.29
N ASN A 539 18.40 -13.76 11.24
CA ASN A 539 19.35 -14.06 10.15
C ASN A 539 20.76 -14.40 10.68
N GLN A 540 21.20 -13.71 11.74
CA GLN A 540 22.47 -13.97 12.43
C GLN A 540 22.62 -15.43 12.87
N GLN A 541 21.55 -16.06 13.34
CA GLN A 541 21.54 -17.43 13.87
C GLN A 541 21.75 -18.49 12.78
N ILE A 542 21.59 -18.12 11.52
CA ILE A 542 21.84 -18.99 10.37
C ILE A 542 23.01 -18.49 9.51
N SER A 543 23.84 -17.59 10.04
CA SER A 543 25.04 -17.07 9.39
C SER A 543 26.32 -17.80 9.82
N ASP A 544 27.37 -17.73 8.99
CA ASP A 544 28.69 -18.33 9.27
C ASP A 544 29.34 -17.83 10.55
N ASP A 545 29.07 -16.58 10.92
CA ASP A 545 29.73 -15.88 12.04
C ASP A 545 29.16 -16.34 13.41
N SER A 546 28.42 -17.46 13.46
CA SER A 546 27.74 -17.91 14.67
C SER A 546 28.07 -19.37 15.02
N ASP A 547 28.49 -19.62 16.26
CA ASP A 547 28.58 -20.96 16.88
C ASP A 547 27.19 -21.59 17.15
N PHE A 548 26.16 -21.13 16.45
CA PHE A 548 24.76 -21.28 16.86
C PHE A 548 24.12 -22.62 16.42
N ASP A 549 23.13 -22.98 17.24
CA ASP A 549 22.57 -24.30 17.52
C ASP A 549 22.32 -25.21 16.29
N LYS A 550 23.02 -26.35 16.25
CA LYS A 550 22.78 -27.44 15.28
C LYS A 550 21.31 -27.87 15.27
N ASN A 551 20.58 -27.68 16.38
CA ASN A 551 19.16 -28.02 16.50
C ASN A 551 18.24 -27.15 15.62
N ILE A 552 18.49 -25.84 15.45
CA ILE A 552 17.63 -24.99 14.60
C ILE A 552 17.84 -25.32 13.11
N LYS A 553 19.11 -25.50 12.71
CA LYS A 553 19.44 -25.99 11.36
C LYS A 553 18.80 -27.36 11.11
N GLN A 554 18.83 -28.26 12.09
CA GLN A 554 18.12 -29.53 12.03
C GLN A 554 16.60 -29.36 12.00
N GLN A 555 15.99 -28.43 12.72
CA GLN A 555 14.53 -28.21 12.71
C GLN A 555 14.03 -27.69 11.36
N ILE A 556 14.72 -26.71 10.77
CA ILE A 556 14.40 -26.21 9.42
C ILE A 556 14.52 -27.36 8.39
N ASN A 557 15.57 -28.18 8.51
CA ASN A 557 15.84 -29.29 7.59
C ASN A 557 14.91 -30.51 7.81
N GLN A 558 14.60 -30.88 9.06
CA GLN A 558 13.82 -32.08 9.40
C GLN A 558 12.30 -31.84 9.29
N GLY A 559 11.83 -30.63 9.62
CA GLY A 559 10.40 -30.31 9.69
C GLY A 559 9.80 -29.71 8.42
N THR A 560 10.57 -28.91 7.68
CA THR A 560 10.02 -28.06 6.60
C THR A 560 10.56 -28.37 5.22
N MET A 561 11.82 -28.81 5.08
CA MET A 561 12.48 -29.02 3.80
C MET A 561 13.50 -30.17 3.84
N LYS A 562 13.00 -31.42 3.93
CA LYS A 562 13.79 -32.67 4.08
C LYS A 562 14.99 -32.83 3.15
N ASN A 563 14.99 -32.11 2.02
CA ASN A 563 15.98 -32.26 0.97
C ASN A 563 16.89 -31.02 0.80
N ILE A 564 16.88 -30.08 1.75
CA ILE A 564 17.84 -28.97 1.77
C ILE A 564 19.09 -29.41 2.49
N LYS A 565 20.22 -29.24 1.81
CA LYS A 565 21.57 -29.46 2.33
C LYS A 565 22.05 -28.24 3.13
N GLU A 566 21.76 -27.03 2.65
CA GLU A 566 22.20 -25.79 3.27
C GLU A 566 21.14 -24.69 3.11
N PHE A 567 20.85 -23.98 4.20
CA PHE A 567 20.08 -22.74 4.20
C PHE A 567 20.81 -21.76 5.12
N LYS A 568 21.39 -20.70 4.55
CA LYS A 568 22.38 -19.88 5.26
C LYS A 568 22.30 -18.41 4.87
N ALA A 569 22.43 -17.54 5.85
CA ALA A 569 22.55 -16.10 5.64
C ALA A 569 24.02 -15.67 5.49
N VAL A 570 24.30 -14.73 4.59
CA VAL A 570 25.63 -14.16 4.37
C VAL A 570 25.54 -12.66 4.54
N LYS A 571 26.32 -12.09 5.45
CA LYS A 571 26.31 -10.64 5.70
C LYS A 571 26.81 -9.87 4.47
N VAL A 572 26.10 -8.82 4.08
CA VAL A 572 26.43 -7.95 2.94
C VAL A 572 26.48 -6.48 3.36
N ASP A 573 27.14 -5.63 2.57
CA ASP A 573 27.22 -4.19 2.84
C ASP A 573 26.06 -3.45 2.18
N HIS A 574 25.13 -2.97 3.01
CA HIS A 574 24.02 -2.11 2.62
C HIS A 574 23.55 -1.27 3.81
N CYS A 575 22.72 -1.82 4.69
CA CYS A 575 22.38 -1.22 5.98
C CYS A 575 22.80 -2.15 7.14
N PRO A 576 22.75 -1.71 8.41
CA PRO A 576 23.04 -2.59 9.53
C PRO A 576 22.15 -3.84 9.50
N GLN A 577 22.77 -5.01 9.59
CA GLN A 577 22.10 -6.32 9.54
C GLN A 577 21.40 -6.61 8.19
N SER A 578 22.10 -6.34 7.08
CA SER A 578 21.72 -6.82 5.74
C SER A 578 22.36 -8.16 5.40
N TYR A 579 21.59 -9.04 4.76
CA TYR A 579 21.99 -10.40 4.42
C TYR A 579 21.57 -10.81 3.01
N GLY A 580 22.47 -11.49 2.30
CA GLY A 580 22.11 -12.43 1.26
C GLY A 580 21.81 -13.82 1.83
N VAL A 581 21.27 -14.73 1.02
CA VAL A 581 20.93 -16.10 1.41
C VAL A 581 21.41 -17.12 0.38
N ILE A 582 21.90 -18.24 0.89
CA ILE A 582 22.30 -19.42 0.12
C ILE A 582 21.33 -20.55 0.45
N LEU A 583 20.71 -21.10 -0.60
CA LEU A 583 19.82 -22.26 -0.55
C LEU A 583 20.43 -23.37 -1.42
N GLN A 584 20.99 -24.40 -0.79
CA GLN A 584 21.52 -25.57 -1.49
C GLN A 584 20.66 -26.80 -1.23
N HIS A 585 20.16 -27.40 -2.31
CA HIS A 585 19.46 -28.67 -2.29
C HIS A 585 20.46 -29.86 -2.25
N GLN A 586 20.03 -31.02 -1.74
CA GLN A 586 20.84 -32.26 -1.72
C GLN A 586 21.30 -32.73 -3.11
N ASN A 587 20.54 -32.37 -4.16
CA ASN A 587 20.85 -32.70 -5.56
C ASN A 587 21.65 -31.59 -6.28
N ASN A 588 22.45 -30.83 -5.52
CA ASN A 588 23.34 -29.78 -6.03
C ASN A 588 22.72 -28.54 -6.70
N VAL A 589 21.38 -28.45 -6.81
CA VAL A 589 20.74 -27.16 -7.15
C VAL A 589 21.03 -26.14 -6.05
N LYS A 590 21.69 -25.04 -6.42
CA LYS A 590 22.05 -23.94 -5.50
C LYS A 590 21.43 -22.62 -5.99
N ILE A 591 20.58 -22.03 -5.17
CA ILE A 591 19.96 -20.71 -5.40
C ILE A 591 20.57 -19.73 -4.40
N CYS A 592 21.13 -18.65 -4.91
CA CYS A 592 21.71 -17.58 -4.10
C CYS A 592 20.96 -16.29 -4.36
N TYR A 593 20.61 -15.55 -3.31
CA TYR A 593 19.96 -14.24 -3.43
C TYR A 593 20.72 -13.20 -2.61
N SER A 594 21.12 -12.10 -3.24
CA SER A 594 21.97 -11.08 -2.63
C SER A 594 21.28 -10.25 -1.54
N GLY A 595 19.96 -10.06 -1.65
CA GLY A 595 19.30 -8.89 -1.06
C GLY A 595 19.84 -7.59 -1.68
N ASP A 596 19.68 -6.48 -0.97
CA ASP A 596 20.32 -5.21 -1.36
C ASP A 596 21.76 -5.19 -0.87
N CYS A 597 22.70 -4.86 -1.78
CA CYS A 597 24.11 -4.84 -1.45
C CYS A 597 24.99 -4.11 -2.46
N ARG A 598 26.09 -3.55 -1.96
CA ARG A 598 27.33 -3.41 -2.74
C ARG A 598 27.89 -4.80 -3.11
N PRO A 599 28.65 -4.91 -4.21
CA PRO A 599 29.35 -6.15 -4.58
C PRO A 599 30.12 -6.72 -3.39
N SER A 600 29.82 -7.96 -3.04
CA SER A 600 30.27 -8.58 -1.80
C SER A 600 31.10 -9.82 -2.08
N GLU A 601 32.41 -9.73 -1.82
CA GLU A 601 33.34 -10.87 -1.95
C GLU A 601 32.94 -12.06 -1.05
N LYS A 602 32.34 -11.79 0.12
CA LYS A 602 31.79 -12.85 0.98
C LYS A 602 30.64 -13.58 0.31
N PHE A 603 29.71 -12.85 -0.29
CA PHE A 603 28.55 -13.42 -0.99
C PHE A 603 28.97 -14.16 -2.26
N ILE A 604 29.91 -13.61 -3.04
CA ILE A 604 30.48 -14.25 -4.24
C ILE A 604 31.10 -15.60 -3.88
N LYS A 605 31.94 -15.65 -2.83
CA LYS A 605 32.58 -16.90 -2.37
C LYS A 605 31.55 -17.92 -1.89
N ALA A 606 30.57 -17.49 -1.09
CA ALA A 606 29.50 -18.38 -0.61
C ALA A 606 28.63 -18.92 -1.75
N SER A 607 28.52 -18.17 -2.84
CA SER A 607 27.72 -18.50 -4.01
C SER A 607 28.48 -19.25 -5.12
N ASN A 608 29.70 -19.73 -4.84
CA ASN A 608 30.50 -20.43 -5.84
C ASN A 608 29.70 -21.58 -6.51
N GLU A 609 29.69 -21.59 -7.83
CA GLU A 609 28.96 -22.53 -8.69
C GLU A 609 27.44 -22.54 -8.42
N ALA A 610 26.86 -21.37 -8.14
CA ALA A 610 25.41 -21.23 -8.02
C ALA A 610 24.71 -21.67 -9.31
N THR A 611 23.64 -22.46 -9.18
CA THR A 611 22.74 -22.77 -10.30
C THR A 611 22.02 -21.50 -10.73
N ILE A 612 21.39 -20.81 -9.78
CA ILE A 612 20.75 -19.51 -10.00
C ILE A 612 21.36 -18.51 -9.03
N PHE A 613 21.97 -17.46 -9.56
CA PHE A 613 22.52 -16.35 -8.82
C PHE A 613 21.61 -15.13 -9.03
N ILE A 614 20.77 -14.84 -8.04
CA ILE A 614 19.84 -13.72 -8.06
C ILE A 614 20.52 -12.52 -7.41
N HIS A 615 20.70 -11.44 -8.16
CA HIS A 615 21.40 -10.26 -7.68
C HIS A 615 20.59 -8.99 -7.94
N GLU A 616 20.64 -8.06 -6.98
CA GLU A 616 20.10 -6.72 -7.19
C GLU A 616 20.90 -5.95 -8.25
N ALA A 617 20.20 -5.21 -9.10
CA ALA A 617 20.79 -4.30 -10.07
C ALA A 617 19.98 -3.00 -10.08
N THR A 618 20.03 -2.30 -8.95
CA THR A 618 19.24 -1.09 -8.74
C THR A 618 19.58 0.00 -9.75
N PHE A 619 20.86 0.13 -10.10
CA PHE A 619 21.36 1.21 -10.96
C PHE A 619 21.90 0.71 -12.31
N ASN A 620 21.79 1.57 -13.31
CA ASN A 620 22.54 1.40 -14.55
C ASN A 620 24.02 1.74 -14.34
N ASP A 621 24.87 1.33 -15.29
CA ASP A 621 26.32 1.45 -15.15
C ASP A 621 26.82 2.91 -15.17
N ASP A 622 26.08 3.83 -15.79
CA ASP A 622 26.35 5.27 -15.78
C ASP A 622 26.06 5.92 -14.41
N LEU A 623 25.33 5.23 -13.53
CA LEU A 623 24.96 5.72 -12.20
C LEU A 623 25.80 5.08 -11.07
N GLN A 624 27.02 4.64 -11.37
CA GLN A 624 27.89 3.95 -10.40
C GLN A 624 28.12 4.74 -9.10
N GLU A 625 28.31 6.06 -9.18
CA GLU A 625 28.50 6.89 -7.98
C GLU A 625 27.24 6.93 -7.10
N GLN A 626 26.05 6.90 -7.71
CA GLN A 626 24.80 6.78 -6.95
C GLN A 626 24.65 5.40 -6.33
N ALA A 627 25.05 4.35 -7.05
CA ALA A 627 25.06 2.98 -6.54
C ALA A 627 25.98 2.86 -5.30
N LYS A 628 27.18 3.44 -5.34
CA LYS A 628 28.07 3.53 -4.17
C LYS A 628 27.45 4.32 -3.03
N ALA A 629 26.96 5.52 -3.30
CA ALA A 629 26.41 6.41 -2.27
C ALA A 629 25.18 5.82 -1.56
N LYS A 630 24.33 5.09 -2.28
CA LYS A 630 23.14 4.42 -1.74
C LYS A 630 23.37 2.96 -1.39
N LYS A 631 24.60 2.47 -1.52
CA LYS A 631 25.04 1.10 -1.23
C LYS A 631 24.24 0.00 -1.95
N HIS A 632 24.04 0.20 -3.25
CA HIS A 632 23.46 -0.75 -4.19
C HIS A 632 24.44 -1.12 -5.29
N SER A 633 24.08 -2.06 -6.17
CA SER A 633 24.92 -2.48 -7.30
C SER A 633 24.43 -1.93 -8.65
N THR A 634 25.37 -1.75 -9.59
CA THR A 634 25.02 -1.59 -11.01
C THR A 634 24.83 -2.94 -11.70
N ILE A 635 24.28 -2.94 -12.92
CA ILE A 635 24.16 -4.13 -13.78
C ILE A 635 25.52 -4.80 -14.02
N LYS A 636 26.55 -4.02 -14.38
CA LYS A 636 27.91 -4.53 -14.59
C LYS A 636 28.50 -5.14 -13.34
N GLU A 637 28.34 -4.48 -12.21
CA GLU A 637 28.85 -4.98 -10.93
C GLU A 637 28.18 -6.28 -10.48
N ALA A 638 26.86 -6.39 -10.66
CA ALA A 638 26.11 -7.63 -10.42
C ALA A 638 26.56 -8.76 -11.36
N THR A 639 26.77 -8.45 -12.64
CA THR A 639 27.21 -9.41 -13.65
C THR A 639 28.62 -9.93 -13.40
N LEU A 640 29.56 -9.03 -13.08
CA LEU A 640 30.92 -9.42 -12.71
C LEU A 640 30.95 -10.26 -11.43
N SER A 641 30.03 -10.01 -10.48
CA SER A 641 29.89 -10.83 -9.28
C SER A 641 29.44 -12.26 -9.62
N ALA A 642 28.51 -12.41 -10.56
CA ALA A 642 28.06 -13.71 -11.04
C ALA A 642 29.18 -14.48 -11.78
N ILE A 643 29.92 -13.81 -12.66
CA ILE A 643 31.09 -14.39 -13.38
C ILE A 643 32.13 -14.89 -12.37
N LYS A 644 32.51 -14.05 -11.40
CA LYS A 644 33.46 -14.43 -10.33
C LYS A 644 32.99 -15.63 -9.51
N SER A 645 31.68 -15.74 -9.27
CA SER A 645 31.09 -16.88 -8.57
C SER A 645 30.97 -18.14 -9.44
N LYS A 646 31.27 -18.06 -10.74
CA LYS A 646 31.05 -19.14 -11.72
C LYS A 646 29.59 -19.61 -11.74
N ALA A 647 28.66 -18.67 -11.58
CA ALA A 647 27.24 -18.98 -11.60
C ALA A 647 26.83 -19.52 -12.99
N TRP A 648 25.90 -20.46 -13.00
CA TRP A 648 25.34 -20.96 -14.25
C TRP A 648 24.43 -19.91 -14.89
N ARG A 649 23.52 -19.34 -14.11
CA ARG A 649 22.61 -18.26 -14.55
C ARG A 649 22.57 -17.13 -13.54
N LEU A 650 22.58 -15.90 -14.07
CA LEU A 650 22.31 -14.68 -13.32
C LEU A 650 20.86 -14.27 -13.54
N VAL A 651 20.18 -13.85 -12.48
CA VAL A 651 18.89 -13.18 -12.57
C VAL A 651 19.02 -11.80 -11.93
N LEU A 652 18.83 -10.76 -12.72
CA LEU A 652 18.84 -9.38 -12.26
C LEU A 652 17.43 -8.97 -11.82
N THR A 653 17.34 -8.34 -10.65
CA THR A 653 16.08 -7.85 -10.07
C THR A 653 16.32 -6.55 -9.30
N HIS A 654 15.27 -6.06 -8.63
CA HIS A 654 15.31 -4.86 -7.78
C HIS A 654 15.71 -3.59 -8.54
N PHE A 655 15.12 -3.38 -9.71
CA PHE A 655 15.47 -2.26 -10.58
C PHE A 655 14.94 -0.93 -10.02
N SER A 656 15.73 0.14 -10.13
CA SER A 656 15.27 1.47 -9.74
C SER A 656 14.08 1.91 -10.60
N GLN A 657 13.02 2.32 -9.94
CA GLN A 657 11.81 2.81 -10.60
C GLN A 657 11.90 4.29 -10.99
N ARG A 658 12.91 5.02 -10.47
CA ARG A 658 13.15 6.44 -10.78
C ARG A 658 14.03 6.63 -12.02
N TYR A 659 14.91 5.67 -12.31
CA TYR A 659 15.90 5.75 -13.39
C TYR A 659 15.64 4.73 -14.49
N SER A 660 14.38 4.35 -14.74
CA SER A 660 13.99 3.31 -15.71
C SER A 660 14.25 3.67 -17.19
N LYS A 661 14.98 4.75 -17.46
CA LYS A 661 15.50 5.07 -18.79
C LYS A 661 16.77 4.26 -18.99
N GLN A 662 16.82 3.51 -20.09
CA GLN A 662 17.94 2.69 -20.53
C GLN A 662 18.17 1.44 -19.68
N VAL A 663 17.44 0.38 -19.99
CA VAL A 663 17.98 -0.95 -19.73
C VAL A 663 18.21 -1.57 -21.09
N VAL A 664 19.50 -1.62 -21.47
CA VAL A 664 20.05 -2.11 -22.74
C VAL A 664 19.90 -1.14 -23.91
N GLY A 665 20.73 -0.10 -23.91
CA GLY A 665 21.02 0.73 -25.08
C GLY A 665 22.50 1.07 -25.11
N GLY A 666 23.37 0.07 -25.08
CA GLY A 666 24.82 0.31 -24.97
C GLY A 666 25.72 -0.91 -25.06
N ILE A 667 25.25 -2.09 -25.50
CA ILE A 667 26.20 -3.08 -26.01
C ILE A 667 26.39 -2.72 -27.49
N GLU A 668 27.38 -1.88 -27.78
CA GLU A 668 27.90 -1.83 -29.14
C GLU A 668 28.23 -3.27 -29.54
N LYS A 669 27.64 -3.75 -30.63
CA LYS A 669 27.95 -5.06 -31.22
C LYS A 669 29.45 -5.06 -31.59
N GLY A 670 30.33 -5.39 -30.65
CA GLY A 670 31.77 -5.25 -30.85
C GLY A 670 32.67 -5.60 -29.66
N GLU A 671 32.22 -5.47 -28.41
CA GLU A 671 33.09 -5.83 -27.26
C GLU A 671 33.02 -7.34 -26.95
N ASN A 672 34.03 -8.09 -27.40
CA ASN A 672 34.25 -9.50 -27.06
C ASN A 672 34.85 -9.66 -25.64
N ASP A 673 34.23 -9.08 -24.61
CA ASP A 673 34.66 -9.28 -23.22
C ASP A 673 33.75 -10.28 -22.48
N ASP A 674 34.30 -10.94 -21.45
CA ASP A 674 33.57 -11.96 -20.67
C ASP A 674 32.27 -11.39 -20.07
N TYR A 675 32.24 -10.09 -19.77
CA TYR A 675 31.07 -9.39 -19.28
C TYR A 675 29.93 -9.38 -20.30
N SER A 676 30.17 -8.89 -21.52
CA SER A 676 29.14 -8.75 -22.56
C SER A 676 28.58 -10.11 -22.98
N ILE A 677 29.46 -11.11 -23.10
CA ILE A 677 29.07 -12.48 -23.43
C ILE A 677 28.17 -13.06 -22.34
N TYR A 678 28.56 -12.92 -21.07
CA TYR A 678 27.78 -13.45 -19.96
C TYR A 678 26.43 -12.71 -19.81
N LEU A 679 26.42 -11.38 -19.96
CA LEU A 679 25.21 -10.58 -19.90
C LEU A 679 24.19 -10.99 -20.98
N GLN A 680 24.65 -11.32 -22.19
CA GLN A 680 23.75 -11.73 -23.27
C GLN A 680 23.28 -13.19 -23.14
N ASN A 681 24.17 -14.10 -22.75
CA ASN A 681 23.93 -15.53 -22.86
C ASN A 681 23.50 -16.21 -21.54
N ASN A 682 23.82 -15.62 -20.40
CA ASN A 682 23.65 -16.23 -19.07
C ASN A 682 22.77 -15.42 -18.12
N THR A 683 22.34 -14.22 -18.51
CA THR A 683 21.56 -13.32 -17.65
C THR A 683 20.09 -13.27 -18.04
N VAL A 684 19.23 -13.27 -17.03
CA VAL A 684 17.79 -13.07 -17.12
C VAL A 684 17.42 -11.76 -16.43
N PHE A 685 16.73 -10.86 -17.12
CA PHE A 685 16.13 -9.67 -16.50
C PHE A 685 14.76 -10.03 -15.92
N ALA A 686 14.61 -9.93 -14.60
CA ALA A 686 13.36 -10.28 -13.95
C ALA A 686 12.24 -9.27 -14.28
N PHE A 687 11.04 -9.78 -14.45
CA PHE A 687 9.80 -9.01 -14.47
C PHE A 687 8.86 -9.57 -13.43
N ASP A 688 7.96 -8.73 -12.93
CA ASP A 688 6.86 -9.22 -12.12
C ASP A 688 6.12 -10.33 -12.87
N HIS A 689 5.75 -11.39 -12.16
CA HIS A 689 5.14 -12.61 -12.66
C HIS A 689 6.00 -13.45 -13.62
N LEU A 690 7.29 -13.14 -13.83
CA LEU A 690 8.19 -14.07 -14.48
C LEU A 690 8.30 -15.34 -13.64
N TYR A 691 8.01 -16.50 -14.24
CA TYR A 691 8.17 -17.78 -13.57
C TYR A 691 8.75 -18.88 -14.46
N GLY A 692 9.35 -19.88 -13.80
CA GLY A 692 9.83 -21.08 -14.45
C GLY A 692 10.58 -21.99 -13.49
N LEU A 693 10.75 -23.24 -13.89
CA LEU A 693 11.65 -24.18 -13.22
C LEU A 693 13.10 -23.72 -13.41
N CYS A 694 13.98 -23.91 -12.43
CA CYS A 694 15.39 -23.54 -12.55
C CYS A 694 16.04 -24.08 -13.83
N SER A 695 15.73 -25.31 -14.23
CA SER A 695 16.25 -25.91 -15.48
C SER A 695 15.83 -25.15 -16.75
N GLN A 696 14.77 -24.35 -16.71
CA GLN A 696 14.26 -23.58 -17.85
C GLN A 696 14.93 -22.21 -17.99
N PHE A 697 15.74 -21.77 -17.01
CA PHE A 697 16.40 -20.46 -17.04
C PHE A 697 17.46 -20.34 -18.15
N GLU A 698 17.87 -21.45 -18.77
CA GLU A 698 18.61 -21.45 -20.03
C GLU A 698 17.84 -20.81 -21.18
N ASN A 699 16.54 -21.10 -21.28
CA ASN A 699 15.70 -20.59 -22.37
C ASN A 699 15.10 -19.21 -22.05
N LEU A 700 15.26 -18.72 -20.82
CA LEU A 700 14.71 -17.43 -20.36
C LEU A 700 15.61 -16.23 -20.65
N THR A 701 16.91 -16.43 -20.88
CA THR A 701 17.87 -15.33 -21.12
C THR A 701 17.44 -14.47 -22.30
N TYR A 702 17.23 -15.10 -23.46
CA TYR A 702 16.74 -14.44 -24.67
C TYR A 702 15.33 -13.85 -24.50
N LYS A 703 14.40 -14.60 -23.88
CA LYS A 703 13.02 -14.14 -23.67
C LYS A 703 12.97 -12.88 -22.79
N SER A 704 13.87 -12.78 -21.80
CA SER A 704 13.95 -11.62 -20.91
C SER A 704 14.48 -10.36 -21.59
N LEU A 705 15.41 -10.51 -22.55
CA LEU A 705 15.90 -9.40 -23.37
C LEU A 705 14.78 -8.82 -24.25
N ILE A 706 13.99 -9.67 -24.91
CA ILE A 706 12.81 -9.21 -25.67
C ILE A 706 11.80 -8.51 -24.74
N SER A 707 11.54 -9.08 -23.56
CA SER A 707 10.61 -8.49 -22.58
C SER A 707 11.04 -7.08 -22.15
N GLN A 708 12.35 -6.85 -22.08
CA GLN A 708 12.95 -5.56 -21.77
C GLN A 708 12.86 -4.56 -22.90
N GLU A 709 13.09 -4.98 -24.15
CA GLU A 709 12.83 -4.13 -25.33
C GLU A 709 11.36 -3.70 -25.38
N LEU A 710 10.42 -4.63 -25.15
CA LEU A 710 8.98 -4.34 -25.07
C LEU A 710 8.65 -3.36 -23.93
N PHE A 711 9.31 -3.48 -22.78
CA PHE A 711 9.14 -2.55 -21.66
C PHE A 711 9.59 -1.12 -22.02
N MET A 712 10.73 -1.00 -22.70
CA MET A 712 11.30 0.29 -23.11
C MET A 712 10.38 1.02 -24.11
N GLN A 713 9.85 0.32 -25.11
CA GLN A 713 8.91 0.89 -26.09
C GLN A 713 7.66 1.47 -25.43
N ASN A 714 7.08 0.76 -24.45
CA ASN A 714 5.89 1.22 -23.71
C ASN A 714 6.16 2.45 -22.82
N ASN A 715 7.42 2.70 -22.45
CA ASN A 715 7.81 3.89 -21.67
C ASN A 715 8.10 5.11 -22.55
N GLU A 716 8.60 4.92 -23.78
CA GLU A 716 8.92 6.01 -24.72
C GLU A 716 7.66 6.67 -25.31
N GLU A 717 6.63 5.88 -25.70
CA GLU A 717 5.34 6.42 -26.18
C GLU A 717 4.66 7.38 -25.20
N GLN A 718 5.00 7.30 -23.90
CA GLN A 718 4.41 8.13 -22.85
C GLN A 718 5.13 9.47 -22.63
N GLN A 719 6.38 9.63 -23.06
CA GLN A 719 7.06 10.92 -22.92
C GLN A 719 6.61 11.91 -24.01
N GLY A 720 6.34 11.41 -25.23
CA GLY A 720 5.75 12.23 -26.30
C GLY A 720 4.33 12.74 -25.99
N GLN A 721 3.60 12.12 -25.06
CA GLN A 721 2.27 12.56 -24.62
C GLN A 721 2.27 13.48 -23.37
N ASN A 722 3.40 13.62 -22.67
CA ASN A 722 3.51 14.56 -21.53
C ASN A 722 4.23 15.88 -21.91
N GLU A 723 4.77 15.97 -23.14
CA GLU A 723 5.30 17.20 -23.74
C GLU A 723 4.24 17.98 -24.56
N GLN A 724 3.01 17.47 -24.64
CA GLN A 724 1.80 18.16 -25.13
C GLN A 724 0.82 18.35 -23.97
#